data_AF-A0A0E0GRN8-F1
#
_entry.id   AF-A0A0E0GRN8-F1
#
_cell.length_a   1.000
_cell.length_b   1.000
_cell.length_c   1.000
_cell.angle_alpha   90.00
_cell.angle_beta   90.00
_cell.angle_gamma   90.00
#
_symmetry.space_group_name_H-M   'P 1'
#
loop_
_entity.id
_entity.type
_entity.pdbx_description
1 polymer ?
#
loop_
_entity_poly.entity_id
_entity_poly.type
_entity_poly.pdbx_seq_one_letter_code
_entity_poly.pdbx_strand_id
1 'polypeptide(L)'
;MAIGGDAGQVVGDGGAGAGDDNIILNPEFDSGLDNWSGSGCKIELHDSLDDGKVLPVSGKYFVAATGRTDTWNGVQQDVTSRLQRKLLYEVAATVRLSGAAATPSPCEVRATVAVQNTDGRQQYISVAKSPAVSDKEWVQLQGKFLLNGTVAKAAIYIEGPPAGVDLLLDSLVVKHAQKATPAPAPDFKNLEYGANILQNSDLDDGVNGWFGLGSCALSVHGGAPRVLPPMARQSLSPLDGDDGDGGEPLNGKHIHVTNRAQTWMGPAQVITDRVTPYATYQVSAWVRVGGQQAAGKPQNINVAVAVDSQWLNGGQVMALDERWYEIGGSFRVESSSTPPSRVMLYVQGPDPGVDLMVAGLRVFPVDRKARAKHLRKLTDKVRKRDVVVKVTAAAGGAAAADGVEVRVRQVSNSFPLGACIMRTNMDNEDYVDFFTKHFNWAVFGNELKWYWTEPEKGQLNYADADDLLKLCADHGMCVRGHCIFWEVDSAVQQWVKALPADELSAAVASRINGLLTRYKGKFRHYDVNNEMLHGSFYQDKLGAGARAAMFRAASELDPDALLFVNDYNVEGACVDVRATPEAYIAQVTGLQEQGAAVGGVGLQGHVTAPVGAVVRAALDRLAVLGLPLWFTELDVSSANEHVRADDLEAMLREAYAHPAVDGVVLWGFWELSMSRDDAHLVDAEGEVNEAGRRLLQLKREWLTRAHGRADGNGEFRFRGHHGAYHVDVVTPAGAKISQEFTVDKDDAPLVLNITV
;
A
#
# COMPACT_ATOMS: atom_id res chain seq x y z
N MET A 1 -14.95 -43.95 -17.89
CA MET A 1 -15.73 -44.59 -18.97
C MET A 1 -16.12 -43.50 -19.94
N ALA A 2 -15.72 -43.67 -21.20
CA ALA A 2 -15.86 -42.71 -22.28
C ALA A 2 -17.09 -43.05 -23.14
N ILE A 3 -17.77 -42.02 -23.62
CA ILE A 3 -18.64 -41.94 -24.80
C ILE A 3 -18.82 -40.44 -25.06
N GLY A 4 -18.43 -39.81 -26.18
CA GLY A 4 -18.26 -40.29 -27.55
C GLY A 4 -19.45 -39.80 -28.37
N GLY A 5 -19.30 -38.64 -29.04
CA GLY A 5 -20.32 -38.06 -29.92
C GLY A 5 -19.67 -37.05 -30.87
N ASP A 6 -19.46 -37.51 -32.10
CA ASP A 6 -18.78 -36.88 -33.23
C ASP A 6 -19.78 -36.09 -34.10
N ALA A 7 -19.39 -34.92 -34.59
CA ALA A 7 -20.04 -34.26 -35.73
C ALA A 7 -19.18 -33.12 -36.32
N GLY A 8 -18.66 -33.36 -37.53
CA GLY A 8 -18.69 -32.35 -38.59
C GLY A 8 -17.40 -31.56 -38.85
N GLN A 9 -16.46 -32.20 -39.56
CA GLN A 9 -15.43 -31.51 -40.34
C GLN A 9 -16.08 -30.62 -41.41
N VAL A 10 -15.83 -29.31 -41.36
CA VAL A 10 -15.89 -28.42 -42.53
C VAL A 10 -14.50 -27.85 -42.74
N VAL A 11 -13.91 -28.20 -43.88
CA VAL A 11 -12.63 -27.71 -44.36
C VAL A 11 -12.80 -26.25 -44.79
N GLY A 12 -12.00 -25.38 -44.20
CA GLY A 12 -11.79 -24.00 -44.61
C GLY A 12 -10.37 -23.60 -44.22
N ASP A 13 -9.41 -23.99 -45.06
CA ASP A 13 -8.03 -23.53 -44.97
C ASP A 13 -7.94 -22.11 -45.54
N GLY A 14 -7.40 -21.20 -44.73
CA GLY A 14 -7.32 -19.78 -44.99
C GLY A 14 -6.59 -19.15 -43.80
N GLY A 15 -5.26 -19.20 -43.84
CA GLY A 15 -4.38 -18.82 -42.73
C GLY A 15 -4.70 -17.45 -42.15
N ALA A 16 -5.17 -17.45 -40.90
CA ALA A 16 -5.14 -16.28 -40.04
C ALA A 16 -3.72 -16.13 -39.49
N GLY A 17 -2.98 -15.15 -40.01
CA GLY A 17 -1.71 -14.74 -39.43
C GLY A 17 -1.92 -14.24 -38.00
N ALA A 18 -0.97 -14.52 -37.12
CA ALA A 18 -0.94 -14.11 -35.72
C ALA A 18 -0.72 -12.58 -35.54
N GLY A 19 -1.57 -11.75 -36.15
CA GLY A 19 -1.39 -10.29 -36.22
C GLY A 19 -2.64 -9.42 -36.06
N ASP A 20 -3.82 -9.95 -35.73
CA ASP A 20 -5.09 -9.23 -35.89
C ASP A 20 -5.89 -8.97 -34.59
N ASP A 21 -5.21 -8.83 -33.45
CA ASP A 21 -5.85 -8.51 -32.15
C ASP A 21 -5.99 -6.98 -31.89
N ASN A 22 -5.63 -6.13 -32.86
CA ASN A 22 -5.75 -4.68 -32.74
C ASN A 22 -7.19 -4.25 -33.03
N ILE A 23 -7.84 -3.61 -32.05
CA ILE A 23 -9.19 -3.08 -32.22
C ILE A 23 -9.19 -1.75 -32.98
N ILE A 24 -8.05 -1.10 -33.22
CA ILE A 24 -7.96 0.12 -34.03
C ILE A 24 -7.93 -0.23 -35.51
N LEU A 25 -8.81 0.40 -36.28
CA LEU A 25 -8.82 0.30 -37.74
C LEU A 25 -7.91 1.39 -38.32
N ASN A 26 -7.19 1.03 -39.38
CA ASN A 26 -6.26 1.94 -40.07
C ASN A 26 -5.26 2.62 -39.08
N PRO A 27 -4.52 1.83 -38.28
CA PRO A 27 -3.72 2.34 -37.16
C PRO A 27 -2.52 3.20 -37.57
N GLU A 28 -2.05 3.07 -38.82
CA GLU A 28 -0.90 3.80 -39.42
C GLU A 28 -1.34 4.71 -40.58
N PHE A 29 -2.64 4.95 -40.73
CA PHE A 29 -3.21 5.87 -41.73
C PHE A 29 -2.93 5.56 -43.21
N ASP A 30 -2.48 4.35 -43.55
CA ASP A 30 -2.21 3.90 -44.93
C ASP A 30 -3.44 3.94 -45.84
N SER A 31 -4.65 3.88 -45.28
CA SER A 31 -5.92 4.06 -45.99
C SER A 31 -6.48 5.49 -45.86
N GLY A 32 -5.62 6.47 -45.57
CA GLY A 32 -6.01 7.85 -45.34
C GLY A 32 -6.69 8.05 -43.99
N LEU A 33 -7.79 8.83 -43.95
CA LEU A 33 -8.52 9.16 -42.71
C LEU A 33 -9.71 8.22 -42.45
N ASP A 34 -9.79 7.08 -43.11
CA ASP A 34 -10.86 6.11 -42.92
C ASP A 34 -10.98 5.70 -41.45
N ASN A 35 -12.20 5.83 -40.89
CA ASN A 35 -12.57 5.61 -39.49
C ASN A 35 -12.02 6.62 -38.46
N TRP A 36 -11.28 7.63 -38.90
CA TRP A 36 -10.72 8.67 -38.03
C TRP A 36 -11.53 9.96 -38.10
N SER A 37 -11.63 10.66 -36.96
CA SER A 37 -12.24 11.99 -36.90
C SER A 37 -11.52 12.87 -35.88
N GLY A 38 -11.78 14.18 -35.92
CA GLY A 38 -11.34 15.11 -34.88
C GLY A 38 -12.40 15.24 -33.78
N SER A 39 -11.98 15.16 -32.52
CA SER A 39 -12.78 15.57 -31.37
C SER A 39 -12.67 17.09 -31.22
N GLY A 40 -13.66 17.82 -31.74
CA GLY A 40 -13.70 19.30 -31.66
C GLY A 40 -12.58 20.04 -32.44
N CYS A 41 -11.86 19.36 -33.33
CA CYS A 41 -10.84 19.95 -34.20
C CYS A 41 -10.92 19.38 -35.63
N LYS A 42 -10.09 19.91 -36.54
CA LYS A 42 -9.87 19.30 -37.86
C LYS A 42 -8.74 18.28 -37.76
N ILE A 43 -8.75 17.30 -38.66
CA ILE A 43 -7.64 16.36 -38.83
C ILE A 43 -7.19 16.35 -40.29
N GLU A 44 -5.88 16.37 -40.51
CA GLU A 44 -5.25 16.44 -41.83
C GLU A 44 -4.20 15.34 -41.96
N LEU A 45 -4.21 14.64 -43.10
CA LEU A 45 -3.26 13.56 -43.40
C LEU A 45 -1.98 14.14 -44.00
N HIS A 46 -0.82 13.68 -43.52
CA HIS A 46 0.49 14.12 -43.99
C HIS A 46 1.42 12.93 -44.21
N ASP A 47 2.15 12.93 -45.32
CA ASP A 47 3.33 12.08 -45.54
C ASP A 47 4.62 12.76 -45.07
N SER A 48 4.60 14.08 -44.92
CA SER A 48 5.69 14.92 -44.44
C SER A 48 5.17 16.28 -43.96
N LEU A 49 5.84 16.88 -42.96
CA LEU A 49 5.66 18.29 -42.54
C LEU A 49 7.02 19.00 -42.44
N ASP A 50 6.97 20.35 -42.39
CA ASP A 50 8.14 21.24 -42.24
C ASP A 50 9.28 20.96 -43.23
N ASP A 51 8.94 20.90 -44.52
CA ASP A 51 9.87 20.61 -45.63
C ASP A 51 10.66 19.30 -45.44
N GLY A 52 10.04 18.26 -44.87
CA GLY A 52 10.67 16.95 -44.69
C GLY A 52 11.38 16.75 -43.35
N LYS A 53 11.26 17.70 -42.41
CA LYS A 53 11.84 17.57 -41.07
C LYS A 53 11.01 16.68 -40.14
N VAL A 54 9.72 16.54 -40.45
CA VAL A 54 8.81 15.65 -39.73
C VAL A 54 8.34 14.59 -40.71
N LEU A 55 8.83 13.37 -40.51
CA LEU A 55 8.45 12.18 -41.25
C LEU A 55 7.76 11.21 -40.29
N PRO A 56 6.83 10.37 -40.81
CA PRO A 56 6.25 9.29 -40.03
C PRO A 56 7.33 8.31 -39.54
N VAL A 57 7.11 7.71 -38.38
CA VAL A 57 7.96 6.65 -37.81
C VAL A 57 7.47 5.28 -38.24
N SER A 58 6.17 5.13 -38.44
CA SER A 58 5.51 3.92 -38.93
C SER A 58 4.65 4.21 -40.15
N GLY A 59 4.46 3.22 -41.01
CA GLY A 59 3.67 3.38 -42.24
C GLY A 59 4.17 4.48 -43.19
N LYS A 60 3.24 5.06 -43.95
CA LYS A 60 3.52 6.14 -44.93
C LYS A 60 2.99 7.51 -44.53
N TYR A 61 2.08 7.57 -43.57
CA TYR A 61 1.38 8.80 -43.22
C TYR A 61 1.25 8.93 -41.71
N PHE A 62 1.10 10.17 -41.25
CA PHE A 62 0.63 10.51 -39.92
C PHE A 62 -0.51 11.53 -40.04
N VAL A 63 -1.24 11.77 -38.96
CA VAL A 63 -2.34 12.73 -38.93
C VAL A 63 -2.03 13.89 -38.00
N ALA A 64 -2.37 15.11 -38.41
CA ALA A 64 -2.29 16.32 -37.61
C ALA A 64 -3.68 16.76 -37.17
N ALA A 65 -3.91 16.88 -35.86
CA ALA A 65 -5.07 17.55 -35.30
C ALA A 65 -4.80 19.06 -35.23
N THR A 66 -5.45 19.81 -36.13
CA THR A 66 -5.23 21.25 -36.31
C THR A 66 -6.44 22.08 -35.90
N GLY A 67 -6.21 23.37 -35.63
CA GLY A 67 -7.27 24.30 -35.24
C GLY A 67 -7.88 23.95 -33.88
N ARG A 68 -7.08 23.39 -32.98
CA ARG A 68 -7.47 23.02 -31.61
C ARG A 68 -7.76 24.28 -30.80
N THR A 69 -8.94 24.37 -30.19
CA THR A 69 -9.38 25.51 -29.38
C THR A 69 -9.37 25.23 -27.88
N ASP A 70 -9.16 23.98 -27.49
CA ASP A 70 -9.18 23.50 -26.12
C ASP A 70 -8.26 22.27 -25.96
N THR A 71 -7.88 21.95 -24.73
CA THR A 71 -6.92 20.86 -24.44
C THR A 71 -7.47 19.48 -24.76
N TRP A 72 -8.79 19.31 -24.68
CA TRP A 72 -9.47 18.04 -24.99
C TRP A 72 -9.63 17.78 -26.50
N ASN A 73 -9.30 18.76 -27.35
CA ASN A 73 -9.38 18.55 -28.79
C ASN A 73 -8.26 17.63 -29.28
N GLY A 74 -8.56 16.75 -30.24
CA GLY A 74 -7.55 15.91 -30.87
C GLY A 74 -8.10 14.79 -31.74
N VAL A 75 -7.25 13.81 -32.08
CA VAL A 75 -7.58 12.72 -33.01
C VAL A 75 -8.35 11.62 -32.29
N GLN A 76 -9.48 11.15 -32.83
CA GLN A 76 -10.32 10.13 -32.20
C GLN A 76 -10.78 9.02 -33.17
N GLN A 77 -11.06 7.85 -32.61
CA GLN A 77 -11.74 6.74 -33.28
C GLN A 77 -12.83 6.14 -32.38
N ASP A 78 -14.02 5.90 -32.95
CA ASP A 78 -15.11 5.19 -32.26
C ASP A 78 -14.77 3.70 -32.16
N VAL A 79 -14.69 3.15 -30.95
CA VAL A 79 -14.30 1.75 -30.69
C VAL A 79 -15.45 0.95 -30.07
N THR A 80 -16.67 1.50 -30.08
CA THR A 80 -17.84 0.97 -29.35
C THR A 80 -18.11 -0.50 -29.62
N SER A 81 -18.16 -0.91 -30.89
CA SER A 81 -18.50 -2.29 -31.29
C SER A 81 -17.35 -3.29 -31.16
N ARG A 82 -16.14 -2.80 -30.86
CA ARG A 82 -14.90 -3.58 -30.85
C ARG A 82 -14.33 -3.76 -29.44
N LEU A 83 -14.87 -3.03 -28.46
CA LEU A 83 -14.56 -3.23 -27.06
C LEU A 83 -15.43 -4.31 -26.44
N GLN A 84 -14.79 -5.14 -25.65
CA GLN A 84 -15.42 -6.14 -24.79
C GLN A 84 -15.27 -5.72 -23.33
N ARG A 85 -16.37 -5.89 -22.58
CA ARG A 85 -16.39 -5.71 -21.13
C ARG A 85 -15.43 -6.70 -20.45
N LYS A 86 -14.80 -6.26 -19.34
CA LYS A 86 -13.95 -7.07 -18.45
C LYS A 86 -12.72 -7.69 -19.12
N LEU A 87 -12.27 -7.09 -20.21
CA LEU A 87 -11.11 -7.52 -20.95
C LEU A 87 -10.07 -6.40 -20.93
N LEU A 88 -8.83 -6.73 -20.59
CA LEU A 88 -7.75 -5.75 -20.45
C LEU A 88 -7.21 -5.38 -21.83
N TYR A 89 -7.11 -4.08 -22.11
CA TYR A 89 -6.51 -3.57 -23.33
C TYR A 89 -5.22 -2.82 -23.01
N GLU A 90 -4.22 -3.00 -23.86
CA GLU A 90 -3.01 -2.20 -23.91
C GLU A 90 -3.12 -1.19 -25.06
N VAL A 91 -2.77 0.07 -24.77
CA VAL A 91 -2.76 1.18 -25.71
C VAL A 91 -1.32 1.61 -25.93
N ALA A 92 -0.93 1.76 -27.19
CA ALA A 92 0.32 2.39 -27.60
C ALA A 92 0.03 3.46 -28.67
N ALA A 93 0.42 4.70 -28.41
CA ALA A 93 0.25 5.82 -29.35
C ALA A 93 1.57 6.54 -29.58
N THR A 94 1.92 6.85 -30.82
CA THR A 94 3.15 7.57 -31.17
C THR A 94 2.79 9.01 -31.54
N VAL A 95 3.20 9.98 -30.72
CA VAL A 95 2.72 11.37 -30.78
C VAL A 95 3.86 12.37 -30.86
N ARG A 96 3.60 13.52 -31.48
CA ARG A 96 4.51 14.68 -31.56
C ARG A 96 3.69 15.96 -31.63
N LEU A 97 4.30 17.11 -31.34
CA LEU A 97 3.63 18.42 -31.49
C LEU A 97 4.08 19.12 -32.77
N SER A 98 3.23 20.02 -33.27
CA SER A 98 3.55 20.97 -34.34
C SER A 98 2.79 22.29 -34.12
N GLY A 99 3.19 23.37 -34.80
CA GLY A 99 2.39 24.61 -34.87
C GLY A 99 2.61 25.67 -33.77
N ALA A 100 2.65 26.92 -34.25
CA ALA A 100 2.74 28.26 -33.62
C ALA A 100 3.94 28.62 -32.70
N ALA A 101 4.78 29.51 -33.24
CA ALA A 101 5.87 30.26 -32.62
C ALA A 101 5.57 30.81 -31.20
N ALA A 102 5.95 30.05 -30.15
CA ALA A 102 6.42 30.54 -28.83
C ALA A 102 6.56 29.43 -27.75
N THR A 103 6.49 28.13 -28.06
CA THR A 103 6.55 27.10 -27.01
C THR A 103 7.78 26.20 -27.13
N PRO A 104 8.93 26.58 -26.54
CA PRO A 104 10.06 25.67 -26.33
C PRO A 104 9.81 24.68 -25.17
N SER A 105 8.64 24.70 -24.54
CA SER A 105 8.31 23.89 -23.37
C SER A 105 7.54 22.64 -23.78
N PRO A 106 8.03 21.44 -23.40
CA PRO A 106 7.26 20.22 -23.51
C PRO A 106 5.89 20.36 -22.83
N CYS A 107 4.87 19.73 -23.40
CA CYS A 107 3.54 19.70 -22.80
C CYS A 107 3.04 18.28 -22.62
N GLU A 108 1.99 18.16 -21.81
CA GLU A 108 1.35 16.88 -21.57
C GLU A 108 0.48 16.47 -22.76
N VAL A 109 0.63 15.22 -23.19
CA VAL A 109 -0.28 14.55 -24.13
C VAL A 109 -0.81 13.29 -23.46
N ARG A 110 -2.09 13.01 -23.66
CA ARG A 110 -2.81 11.89 -23.06
C ARG A 110 -3.52 11.06 -24.11
N ALA A 111 -3.62 9.76 -23.87
CA ALA A 111 -4.61 8.89 -24.48
C ALA A 111 -5.77 8.71 -23.49
N THR A 112 -6.99 8.97 -23.94
CA THR A 112 -8.20 8.93 -23.11
C THR A 112 -9.28 8.11 -23.82
N VAL A 113 -9.99 7.28 -23.05
CA VAL A 113 -11.20 6.58 -23.53
C VAL A 113 -12.41 7.31 -22.95
N ALA A 114 -13.18 7.97 -23.82
CA ALA A 114 -14.46 8.55 -23.50
C ALA A 114 -15.54 7.48 -23.60
N VAL A 115 -16.27 7.27 -22.51
CA VAL A 115 -17.32 6.27 -22.38
C VAL A 115 -18.63 6.96 -22.06
N GLN A 116 -19.69 6.56 -22.76
CA GLN A 116 -21.06 6.87 -22.37
C GLN A 116 -21.75 5.57 -21.94
N ASN A 117 -22.17 5.49 -20.69
CA ASN A 117 -22.90 4.37 -20.15
C ASN A 117 -24.34 4.35 -20.68
N THR A 118 -25.00 3.20 -20.57
CA THR A 118 -26.40 3.02 -21.04
C THR A 118 -27.42 3.89 -20.29
N ASP A 119 -27.07 4.37 -19.10
CA ASP A 119 -27.87 5.32 -18.31
C ASP A 119 -27.59 6.80 -18.67
N GLY A 120 -26.73 7.04 -19.65
CA GLY A 120 -26.36 8.37 -20.14
C GLY A 120 -25.19 9.02 -19.41
N ARG A 121 -24.68 8.45 -18.31
CA ARG A 121 -23.49 8.98 -17.61
C ARG A 121 -22.26 8.91 -18.52
N GLN A 122 -21.45 9.96 -18.49
CA GLN A 122 -20.18 10.00 -19.21
C GLN A 122 -19.00 9.79 -18.25
N GLN A 123 -18.02 9.03 -18.72
CA GLN A 123 -16.79 8.74 -18.00
C GLN A 123 -15.60 8.92 -18.94
N TYR A 124 -14.51 9.47 -18.43
CA TYR A 124 -13.27 9.65 -19.16
C TYR A 124 -12.17 8.87 -18.46
N ILE A 125 -11.67 7.84 -19.12
CA ILE A 125 -10.63 6.95 -18.58
C ILE A 125 -9.30 7.41 -19.17
N SER A 126 -8.47 8.06 -18.36
CA SER A 126 -7.10 8.39 -18.76
C SER A 126 -6.28 7.12 -18.79
N VAL A 127 -5.77 6.75 -19.97
CA VAL A 127 -5.09 5.46 -20.20
C VAL A 127 -3.58 5.62 -20.12
N ALA A 128 -3.05 6.63 -20.81
CA ALA A 128 -1.63 6.91 -20.90
C ALA A 128 -1.41 8.42 -20.89
N LYS A 129 -0.29 8.88 -20.34
CA LYS A 129 0.13 10.28 -20.42
C LYS A 129 1.64 10.40 -20.51
N SER A 130 2.12 11.40 -21.23
CA SER A 130 3.51 11.84 -21.17
C SER A 130 3.52 13.34 -20.93
N PRO A 131 4.14 13.83 -19.83
CA PRO A 131 4.20 15.26 -19.51
C PRO A 131 5.19 16.04 -20.38
N ALA A 132 5.97 15.34 -21.22
CA ALA A 132 7.13 15.89 -21.90
C ALA A 132 7.14 15.65 -23.41
N VAL A 133 5.98 15.78 -24.07
CA VAL A 133 5.93 15.73 -25.54
C VAL A 133 6.31 17.09 -26.11
N SER A 134 7.13 17.09 -27.17
CA SER A 134 7.61 18.32 -27.81
C SER A 134 7.49 18.24 -29.34
N ASP A 135 7.92 19.29 -30.01
CA ASP A 135 8.05 19.37 -31.46
C ASP A 135 9.34 18.71 -32.00
N LYS A 136 10.21 18.18 -31.13
CA LYS A 136 11.54 17.68 -31.52
C LYS A 136 11.57 16.23 -31.97
N GLU A 137 10.85 15.37 -31.25
CA GLU A 137 10.88 13.92 -31.44
C GLU A 137 9.50 13.31 -31.24
N TRP A 138 9.32 12.13 -31.83
CA TRP A 138 8.15 11.30 -31.59
C TRP A 138 8.26 10.62 -30.23
N VAL A 139 7.20 10.69 -29.44
CA VAL A 139 7.11 10.11 -28.10
C VAL A 139 6.05 9.03 -28.10
N GLN A 140 6.37 7.87 -27.52
CA GLN A 140 5.38 6.81 -27.36
C GLN A 140 4.65 6.96 -26.03
N LEU A 141 3.32 7.01 -26.08
CA LEU A 141 2.43 6.86 -24.95
C LEU A 141 2.09 5.37 -24.82
N GLN A 142 2.17 4.82 -23.61
CA GLN A 142 1.74 3.46 -23.31
C GLN A 142 0.90 3.42 -22.05
N GLY A 143 -0.12 2.57 -22.03
CA GLY A 143 -1.01 2.42 -20.89
C GLY A 143 -1.99 1.28 -21.06
N LYS A 144 -2.77 1.01 -20.01
CA LYS A 144 -3.76 -0.07 -20.01
C LYS A 144 -5.11 0.45 -19.51
N PHE A 145 -6.19 -0.14 -20.02
CA PHE A 145 -7.53 0.14 -19.53
C PHE A 145 -8.44 -1.08 -19.67
N LEU A 146 -9.54 -1.05 -18.93
CA LEU A 146 -10.58 -2.06 -19.00
C LEU A 146 -11.93 -1.37 -18.80
N LEU A 147 -12.96 -1.87 -19.47
CA LEU A 147 -14.34 -1.42 -19.29
C LEU A 147 -15.12 -2.41 -18.43
N ASN A 148 -15.64 -1.95 -17.30
CA ASN A 148 -16.39 -2.79 -16.36
C ASN A 148 -17.86 -2.96 -16.75
N GLY A 149 -18.50 -1.90 -17.27
CA GLY A 149 -19.92 -1.88 -17.61
C GLY A 149 -20.19 -2.04 -19.11
N THR A 150 -21.47 -2.21 -19.45
CA THR A 150 -21.93 -2.09 -20.84
C THR A 150 -21.98 -0.61 -21.21
N VAL A 151 -21.43 -0.28 -22.37
CA VAL A 151 -21.33 1.10 -22.86
C VAL A 151 -22.25 1.30 -24.06
N ALA A 152 -22.93 2.45 -24.11
CA ALA A 152 -23.70 2.87 -25.26
C ALA A 152 -22.80 3.43 -26.37
N LYS A 153 -21.72 4.10 -25.98
CA LYS A 153 -20.69 4.62 -26.88
C LYS A 153 -19.33 4.62 -26.20
N ALA A 154 -18.29 4.31 -26.96
CA ALA A 154 -16.91 4.45 -26.54
C ALA A 154 -16.04 4.98 -27.68
N ALA A 155 -15.21 5.98 -27.40
CA ALA A 155 -14.22 6.49 -28.33
C ALA A 155 -12.87 6.64 -27.62
N ILE A 156 -11.80 6.23 -28.27
CA ILE A 156 -10.44 6.54 -27.84
C ILE A 156 -9.94 7.75 -28.60
N TYR A 157 -9.31 8.67 -27.89
CA TYR A 157 -8.77 9.88 -28.49
C TYR A 157 -7.50 10.36 -27.80
N ILE A 158 -6.67 11.08 -28.56
CA ILE A 158 -5.41 11.66 -28.08
C ILE A 158 -5.61 13.16 -27.88
N GLU A 159 -5.25 13.67 -26.72
CA GLU A 159 -5.51 15.05 -26.28
C GLU A 159 -4.34 15.62 -25.47
N GLY A 160 -4.46 16.86 -24.98
CA GLY A 160 -3.57 17.39 -23.92
C GLY A 160 -2.95 18.76 -24.19
N PRO A 161 -2.32 19.01 -25.35
CA PRO A 161 -1.59 20.26 -25.56
C PRO A 161 -2.53 21.48 -25.48
N PRO A 162 -2.04 22.67 -25.09
CA PRO A 162 -2.84 23.89 -25.06
C PRO A 162 -3.54 24.20 -26.39
N ALA A 163 -4.59 25.01 -26.33
CA ALA A 163 -5.24 25.55 -27.52
C ALA A 163 -4.23 26.23 -28.46
N GLY A 164 -4.36 26.00 -29.76
CA GLY A 164 -3.49 26.55 -30.80
C GLY A 164 -2.21 25.75 -31.08
N VAL A 165 -1.89 24.72 -30.29
CA VAL A 165 -0.79 23.77 -30.59
C VAL A 165 -1.37 22.59 -31.36
N ASP A 166 -0.79 22.24 -32.50
CA ASP A 166 -1.22 21.07 -33.28
C ASP A 166 -0.64 19.79 -32.67
N LEU A 167 -1.45 18.74 -32.70
CA LEU A 167 -1.10 17.43 -32.15
C LEU A 167 -0.97 16.42 -33.30
N LEU A 168 0.21 15.85 -33.45
CA LEU A 168 0.50 14.83 -34.45
C LEU A 168 0.34 13.43 -33.84
N LEU A 169 -0.27 12.53 -34.60
CA LEU A 169 -0.41 11.11 -34.27
C LEU A 169 0.10 10.28 -35.45
N ASP A 170 1.17 9.52 -35.22
CA ASP A 170 1.79 8.62 -36.21
C ASP A 170 1.13 7.25 -36.24
N SER A 171 0.87 6.69 -35.06
CA SER A 171 0.22 5.39 -34.93
C SER A 171 -0.60 5.28 -33.66
N LEU A 172 -1.71 4.54 -33.71
CA LEU A 172 -2.44 4.10 -32.52
C LEU A 172 -2.73 2.60 -32.59
N VAL A 173 -2.26 1.87 -31.59
CA VAL A 173 -2.57 0.46 -31.39
C VAL A 173 -3.34 0.30 -30.10
N VAL A 174 -4.46 -0.42 -30.16
CA VAL A 174 -5.19 -0.86 -28.98
C VAL A 174 -5.46 -2.34 -29.15
N LYS A 175 -4.87 -3.17 -28.31
CA LYS A 175 -5.00 -4.63 -28.42
C LYS A 175 -5.29 -5.23 -27.08
N HIS A 176 -5.80 -6.46 -27.07
CA HIS A 176 -5.88 -7.23 -25.83
C HIS A 176 -4.50 -7.32 -25.18
N ALA A 177 -4.43 -6.95 -23.91
CA ALA A 177 -3.19 -7.07 -23.15
C ALA A 177 -2.88 -8.56 -23.00
N GLN A 178 -1.67 -8.97 -23.38
CA GLN A 178 -1.25 -10.33 -23.12
C GLN A 178 -1.14 -10.54 -21.62
N LYS A 179 -1.74 -11.62 -21.13
CA LYS A 179 -1.58 -12.03 -19.74
C LYS A 179 -0.10 -12.28 -19.46
N ALA A 180 0.48 -11.49 -18.55
CA ALA A 180 1.85 -11.69 -18.13
C ALA A 180 2.01 -13.12 -17.59
N THR A 181 3.10 -13.80 -17.96
CA THR A 181 3.40 -15.09 -17.34
C THR A 181 3.75 -14.84 -15.87
N PRO A 182 3.13 -15.57 -14.92
CA PRO A 182 3.47 -15.47 -13.50
C PRO A 182 4.98 -15.52 -13.27
N ALA A 183 5.50 -14.56 -12.49
CA ALA A 183 6.91 -14.55 -12.14
C ALA A 183 7.25 -15.79 -11.29
N PRO A 184 8.38 -16.48 -11.54
CA PRO A 184 8.75 -17.62 -10.71
C PRO A 184 8.99 -17.19 -9.26
N ALA A 185 8.68 -18.08 -8.32
CA ALA A 185 9.00 -17.89 -6.92
C ALA A 185 10.53 -17.72 -6.73
N PRO A 186 10.99 -16.71 -5.98
CA PRO A 186 12.40 -16.55 -5.67
C PRO A 186 12.99 -17.79 -4.95
N ASP A 187 14.22 -18.15 -5.27
CA ASP A 187 14.94 -19.24 -4.59
C ASP A 187 15.80 -18.69 -3.44
N PHE A 188 15.46 -19.10 -2.22
CA PHE A 188 16.12 -18.70 -0.98
C PHE A 188 16.87 -19.84 -0.28
N LYS A 189 17.09 -20.99 -0.95
CA LYS A 189 17.69 -22.19 -0.31
C LYS A 189 19.07 -21.96 0.31
N ASN A 190 19.86 -21.05 -0.25
CA ASN A 190 21.23 -20.77 0.18
C ASN A 190 21.35 -19.52 1.06
N LEU A 191 20.24 -18.94 1.54
CA LEU A 191 20.29 -17.81 2.46
C LEU A 191 20.71 -18.27 3.87
N GLU A 192 21.77 -17.65 4.40
CA GLU A 192 22.22 -17.83 5.77
C GLU A 192 21.52 -16.83 6.70
N TYR A 193 20.39 -17.24 7.27
CA TYR A 193 19.64 -16.39 8.20
C TYR A 193 20.43 -16.09 9.48
N GLY A 194 20.38 -14.83 9.91
CA GLY A 194 21.08 -14.33 11.10
C GLY A 194 22.57 -14.05 10.93
N ALA A 195 23.17 -14.45 9.81
CA ALA A 195 24.55 -14.12 9.47
C ALA A 195 24.66 -12.68 8.95
N ASN A 196 25.63 -11.91 9.47
CA ASN A 196 25.92 -10.58 8.96
C ASN A 196 26.65 -10.69 7.62
N ILE A 197 26.15 -10.05 6.57
CA ILE A 197 26.78 -10.06 5.25
C ILE A 197 27.98 -9.10 5.16
N LEU A 198 28.14 -8.21 6.14
CA LEU A 198 29.27 -7.28 6.19
C LEU A 198 30.53 -7.94 6.76
N GLN A 199 31.67 -7.65 6.15
CA GLN A 199 32.98 -8.10 6.64
C GLN A 199 33.47 -7.21 7.77
N ASN A 200 34.21 -7.78 8.71
CA ASN A 200 34.87 -7.06 9.80
C ASN A 200 33.94 -6.02 10.46
N SER A 201 32.69 -6.40 10.70
CA SER A 201 31.66 -5.52 11.29
C SER A 201 31.90 -5.25 12.77
N ASP A 202 32.59 -6.15 13.46
CA ASP A 202 33.04 -5.97 14.84
C ASP A 202 34.35 -5.15 14.94
N LEU A 203 35.06 -4.87 13.83
CA LEU A 203 36.27 -4.02 13.81
C LEU A 203 37.45 -4.61 14.62
N ASP A 204 37.59 -5.93 14.62
CA ASP A 204 38.73 -6.60 15.24
C ASP A 204 40.01 -6.51 14.41
N ASP A 205 39.88 -6.29 13.10
CA ASP A 205 40.98 -6.06 12.16
C ASP A 205 41.01 -4.60 11.65
N GLY A 206 40.84 -3.65 12.57
CA GLY A 206 40.79 -2.22 12.24
C GLY A 206 39.68 -1.90 11.23
N VAL A 207 39.99 -1.10 10.20
CA VAL A 207 39.07 -0.77 9.10
C VAL A 207 39.21 -1.70 7.89
N ASN A 208 39.86 -2.87 8.02
CA ASN A 208 40.01 -3.79 6.89
C ASN A 208 38.64 -4.19 6.32
N GLY A 209 38.51 -4.22 5.00
CA GLY A 209 37.24 -4.40 4.28
C GLY A 209 36.38 -3.13 4.15
N TRP A 210 36.62 -2.08 4.94
CA TRP A 210 35.95 -0.78 4.84
C TRP A 210 36.78 0.22 4.04
N PHE A 211 36.12 1.10 3.29
CA PHE A 211 36.76 2.25 2.64
C PHE A 211 35.93 3.51 2.82
N GLY A 212 36.59 4.66 2.80
CA GLY A 212 35.91 5.97 2.81
C GLY A 212 35.33 6.27 1.43
N LEU A 213 34.02 6.53 1.37
CA LEU A 213 33.40 7.06 0.17
C LEU A 213 33.72 8.56 0.07
N GLY A 214 34.50 8.96 -0.93
CA GLY A 214 35.01 10.32 -1.07
C GLY A 214 36.33 10.54 -0.30
N SER A 215 36.55 11.75 0.20
CA SER A 215 37.81 12.14 0.85
C SER A 215 37.81 11.96 2.38
N CYS A 216 36.80 11.29 2.96
CA CYS A 216 36.70 11.11 4.40
C CYS A 216 37.77 10.13 4.92
N ALA A 217 38.18 10.31 6.17
CA ALA A 217 39.14 9.45 6.84
C ALA A 217 38.42 8.49 7.80
N LEU A 218 38.81 7.21 7.80
CA LEU A 218 38.27 6.19 8.68
C LEU A 218 39.33 5.76 9.72
N SER A 219 38.90 5.62 10.96
CA SER A 219 39.73 5.11 12.07
C SER A 219 38.87 4.32 13.05
N VAL A 220 39.47 3.46 13.88
CA VAL A 220 38.73 2.66 14.88
C VAL A 220 38.99 3.19 16.28
N HIS A 221 37.92 3.46 17.01
CA HIS A 221 37.94 4.02 18.35
C HIS A 221 37.04 3.21 19.30
N GLY A 222 37.27 3.31 20.62
CA GLY A 222 36.41 2.69 21.63
C GLY A 222 35.26 3.61 22.10
N GLY A 223 34.40 3.11 22.98
CA GLY A 223 33.31 3.89 23.60
C GLY A 223 31.94 3.75 22.95
N ALA A 224 31.76 2.72 22.11
CA ALA A 224 30.46 2.35 21.56
C ALA A 224 29.64 1.47 22.52
N PRO A 225 28.31 1.38 22.33
CA PRO A 225 27.48 0.43 23.06
C PRO A 225 27.98 -1.01 22.88
N ARG A 226 27.93 -1.79 23.96
CA ARG A 226 28.28 -3.22 23.97
C ARG A 226 27.09 -4.15 23.72
N VAL A 227 25.94 -3.58 23.39
CA VAL A 227 24.69 -4.30 23.15
C VAL A 227 24.28 -4.15 21.69
N LEU A 228 23.69 -5.19 21.10
CA LEU A 228 23.07 -5.06 19.79
C LEU A 228 21.95 -4.02 19.82
N PRO A 229 21.72 -3.29 18.72
CA PRO A 229 20.53 -2.45 18.63
C PRO A 229 19.26 -3.28 18.85
N PRO A 230 18.26 -2.76 19.61
CA PRO A 230 17.05 -3.49 19.96
C PRO A 230 16.34 -4.20 18.80
N MET A 231 16.22 -3.54 17.64
CA MET A 231 15.54 -4.12 16.47
C MET A 231 16.31 -5.30 15.88
N ALA A 232 17.64 -5.29 15.90
CA ALA A 232 18.44 -6.45 15.50
C ALA A 232 18.34 -7.58 16.52
N ARG A 233 18.39 -7.25 17.82
CA ARG A 233 18.23 -8.24 18.89
C ARG A 233 16.90 -8.99 18.74
N GLN A 234 15.80 -8.29 18.47
CA GLN A 234 14.49 -8.94 18.30
C GLN A 234 14.43 -9.92 17.10
N SER A 235 15.23 -9.70 16.06
CA SER A 235 15.31 -10.60 14.90
C SER A 235 16.32 -11.74 15.09
N LEU A 236 17.39 -11.51 15.84
CA LEU A 236 18.51 -12.45 15.98
C LEU A 236 18.42 -13.31 17.25
N SER A 237 17.71 -12.86 18.29
CA SER A 237 17.49 -13.63 19.51
C SER A 237 16.65 -14.87 19.24
N PRO A 238 16.89 -15.99 19.96
CA PRO A 238 16.01 -17.15 19.91
C PRO A 238 14.57 -16.76 20.24
N LEU A 239 13.66 -16.92 19.26
CA LEU A 239 12.26 -16.51 19.37
C LEU A 239 11.42 -17.37 20.35
N ASP A 240 12.04 -18.35 21.03
CA ASP A 240 11.40 -19.38 21.85
C ASP A 240 11.56 -19.18 23.38
N GLY A 241 11.93 -17.98 23.84
CA GLY A 241 11.83 -17.58 25.25
C GLY A 241 13.02 -17.96 26.14
N ASP A 242 14.21 -18.09 25.55
CA ASP A 242 15.45 -18.05 26.31
C ASP A 242 15.84 -16.57 26.46
N ASP A 243 15.74 -16.02 27.68
CA ASP A 243 16.13 -14.64 28.02
C ASP A 243 17.66 -14.42 27.96
N GLY A 244 18.40 -15.34 27.33
CA GLY A 244 19.80 -15.13 27.00
C GLY A 244 19.97 -13.91 26.12
N ASP A 245 20.75 -12.92 26.58
CA ASP A 245 21.15 -11.74 25.82
C ASP A 245 21.62 -12.19 24.44
N GLY A 246 20.77 -11.99 23.42
CA GLY A 246 20.94 -12.58 22.11
C GLY A 246 22.24 -12.14 21.48
N GLY A 247 23.19 -13.06 21.36
CA GLY A 247 24.50 -12.86 20.74
C GLY A 247 25.59 -12.44 21.73
N GLU A 248 26.86 -12.70 21.35
CA GLU A 248 28.00 -12.18 22.11
C GLU A 248 27.92 -10.63 22.19
N PRO A 249 28.25 -10.03 23.34
CA PRO A 249 28.26 -8.57 23.49
C PRO A 249 29.15 -7.93 22.41
N LEU A 250 28.70 -6.80 21.86
CA LEU A 250 29.55 -6.01 20.97
C LEU A 250 30.83 -5.59 21.72
N ASN A 251 31.95 -5.53 21.01
CA ASN A 251 33.26 -5.26 21.61
C ASN A 251 33.47 -3.79 22.05
N GLY A 252 32.51 -2.90 21.78
CA GLY A 252 32.54 -1.48 22.14
C GLY A 252 33.38 -0.60 21.23
N LYS A 253 33.78 -1.10 20.04
CA LYS A 253 34.49 -0.33 19.01
C LYS A 253 33.51 0.34 18.03
N HIS A 254 33.96 1.41 17.39
CA HIS A 254 33.26 2.08 16.30
C HIS A 254 34.23 2.58 15.22
N ILE A 255 33.72 2.73 14.01
CA ILE A 255 34.38 3.50 12.95
C ILE A 255 34.14 4.98 13.25
N HIS A 256 35.21 5.73 13.48
CA HIS A 256 35.21 7.20 13.57
C HIS A 256 35.60 7.76 12.21
N VAL A 257 34.67 8.54 11.65
CA VAL A 257 34.71 9.11 10.31
C VAL A 257 34.89 10.61 10.44
N THR A 258 35.98 11.13 9.88
CA THR A 258 36.33 12.57 9.93
C THR A 258 36.59 13.11 8.53
N ASN A 259 36.86 14.42 8.41
CA ASN A 259 37.16 15.10 7.14
C ASN A 259 36.08 14.91 6.06
N ARG A 260 34.82 14.86 6.48
CA ARG A 260 33.66 14.75 5.59
C ARG A 260 33.37 16.11 4.94
N ALA A 261 33.53 16.23 3.63
CA ALA A 261 33.25 17.47 2.89
C ALA A 261 31.85 17.53 2.28
N GLN A 262 31.13 16.39 2.24
CA GLN A 262 29.80 16.25 1.66
C GLN A 262 28.98 15.26 2.50
N THR A 263 27.66 15.36 2.44
CA THR A 263 26.74 14.51 3.23
C THR A 263 26.82 13.04 2.87
N TRP A 264 27.06 12.71 1.59
CA TRP A 264 27.18 11.33 1.10
C TRP A 264 28.50 10.64 1.50
N MET A 265 29.47 11.37 2.06
CA MET A 265 30.75 10.78 2.44
C MET A 265 30.64 9.98 3.74
N GLY A 266 31.21 8.78 3.77
CA GLY A 266 31.24 7.94 4.96
C GLY A 266 31.79 6.54 4.71
N PRO A 267 31.70 5.62 5.68
CA PRO A 267 32.27 4.28 5.58
C PRO A 267 31.42 3.40 4.67
N ALA A 268 32.07 2.66 3.78
CA ALA A 268 31.43 1.86 2.73
C ALA A 268 32.01 0.44 2.61
N GLN A 269 31.19 -0.50 2.14
CA GLN A 269 31.57 -1.84 1.67
C GLN A 269 30.85 -2.20 0.38
N VAL A 270 31.53 -2.94 -0.50
CA VAL A 270 30.90 -3.59 -1.65
C VAL A 270 30.36 -4.95 -1.20
N ILE A 271 29.09 -5.22 -1.51
CA ILE A 271 28.35 -6.42 -1.06
C ILE A 271 27.67 -7.17 -2.21
N THR A 272 28.05 -6.90 -3.47
CA THR A 272 27.44 -7.44 -4.69
C THR A 272 27.21 -8.95 -4.63
N ASP A 273 28.23 -9.69 -4.20
CA ASP A 273 28.31 -11.14 -4.12
C ASP A 273 27.66 -11.73 -2.85
N ARG A 274 27.06 -10.89 -2.00
CA ARG A 274 26.42 -11.29 -0.74
C ARG A 274 24.95 -10.90 -0.64
N VAL A 275 24.41 -10.32 -1.70
CA VAL A 275 23.00 -9.97 -1.81
C VAL A 275 22.32 -10.92 -2.78
N THR A 276 21.25 -11.56 -2.34
CA THR A 276 20.38 -12.40 -3.17
C THR A 276 19.20 -11.56 -3.65
N PRO A 277 18.91 -11.49 -4.96
CA PRO A 277 17.72 -10.82 -5.48
C PRO A 277 16.44 -11.29 -4.79
N TYR A 278 15.52 -10.36 -4.59
CA TYR A 278 14.24 -10.55 -3.88
C TYR A 278 14.31 -10.90 -2.38
N ALA A 279 15.49 -11.23 -1.84
CA ALA A 279 15.64 -11.41 -0.40
C ALA A 279 15.55 -10.05 0.31
N THR A 280 14.77 -9.99 1.40
CA THR A 280 14.72 -8.81 2.27
C THR A 280 15.84 -8.89 3.29
N TYR A 281 16.63 -7.82 3.36
CA TYR A 281 17.70 -7.66 4.35
C TYR A 281 17.29 -6.63 5.39
N GLN A 282 17.47 -6.96 6.66
CA GLN A 282 17.37 -5.99 7.75
C GLN A 282 18.72 -5.30 7.94
N VAL A 283 18.68 -3.99 8.14
CA VAL A 283 19.82 -3.16 8.50
C VAL A 283 19.66 -2.70 9.93
N SER A 284 20.75 -2.70 10.68
CA SER A 284 20.76 -2.18 12.04
C SER A 284 22.13 -1.65 12.43
N ALA A 285 22.21 -0.51 13.10
CA ALA A 285 23.47 0.05 13.58
C ALA A 285 23.25 0.97 14.78
N TRP A 286 24.32 1.18 15.54
CA TRP A 286 24.45 2.34 16.43
C TRP A 286 25.20 3.45 15.70
N VAL A 287 24.67 4.66 15.76
CA VAL A 287 25.33 5.86 15.21
C VAL A 287 25.38 6.99 16.22
N ARG A 288 26.40 7.82 16.11
CA ARG A 288 26.58 9.03 16.92
C ARG A 288 27.23 10.11 16.08
N VAL A 289 26.91 11.36 16.35
CA VAL A 289 27.61 12.53 15.79
C VAL A 289 28.59 13.11 16.80
N GLY A 290 29.62 13.80 16.30
CA GLY A 290 30.57 14.52 17.13
C GLY A 290 31.20 15.72 16.44
N GLY A 291 31.99 16.48 17.20
CA GLY A 291 32.68 17.68 16.74
C GLY A 291 31.88 18.97 16.98
N GLN A 292 32.58 20.11 16.99
CA GLN A 292 31.95 21.41 17.33
C GLN A 292 30.79 21.80 16.40
N GLN A 293 30.78 21.29 15.17
CA GLN A 293 29.78 21.60 14.15
C GLN A 293 28.46 20.84 14.36
N ALA A 294 28.47 19.78 15.18
CA ALA A 294 27.25 19.04 15.57
C ALA A 294 26.40 19.79 16.60
N ALA A 295 27.00 20.73 17.33
CA ALA A 295 26.39 21.29 18.54
C ALA A 295 25.07 22.02 18.26
N GLY A 296 23.98 21.49 18.82
CA GLY A 296 22.66 22.12 18.83
C GLY A 296 21.86 22.03 17.52
N LYS A 297 22.27 21.19 16.56
CA LYS A 297 21.55 21.00 15.30
C LYS A 297 21.20 19.54 15.05
N PRO A 298 19.93 19.20 14.75
CA PRO A 298 19.55 17.86 14.31
C PRO A 298 20.37 17.42 13.08
N GLN A 299 20.88 16.19 13.13
CA GLN A 299 21.73 15.61 12.10
C GLN A 299 21.09 14.34 11.53
N ASN A 300 20.79 14.35 10.24
CA ASN A 300 20.26 13.16 9.57
C ASN A 300 21.40 12.19 9.26
N ILE A 301 21.24 10.92 9.64
CA ILE A 301 22.19 9.84 9.33
C ILE A 301 21.41 8.70 8.68
N ASN A 302 21.95 8.14 7.60
CA ASN A 302 21.28 7.14 6.77
C ASN A 302 22.27 6.03 6.37
N VAL A 303 21.84 4.78 6.42
CA VAL A 303 22.50 3.66 5.73
C VAL A 303 21.93 3.53 4.32
N ALA A 304 22.69 3.94 3.32
CA ALA A 304 22.30 3.88 1.91
C ALA A 304 22.87 2.64 1.21
N VAL A 305 22.11 2.11 0.24
CA VAL A 305 22.54 1.01 -0.63
C VAL A 305 22.49 1.47 -2.08
N ALA A 306 23.64 1.54 -2.73
CA ALA A 306 23.78 1.77 -4.15
C ALA A 306 23.63 0.43 -4.88
N VAL A 307 22.72 0.35 -5.83
CA VAL A 307 22.56 -0.79 -6.76
C VAL A 307 22.79 -0.26 -8.16
N ASP A 308 23.95 -0.54 -8.73
CA ASP A 308 24.45 0.03 -9.98
C ASP A 308 24.44 1.57 -9.97
N SER A 309 23.33 2.20 -10.35
CA SER A 309 23.11 3.66 -10.35
C SER A 309 21.86 4.09 -9.58
N GLN A 310 21.17 3.16 -8.93
CA GLN A 310 19.95 3.42 -8.16
C GLN A 310 20.24 3.40 -6.66
N TRP A 311 19.48 4.21 -5.93
CA TRP A 311 19.61 4.39 -4.49
C TRP A 311 18.46 3.72 -3.76
N LEU A 312 18.77 2.84 -2.82
CA LEU A 312 17.84 2.28 -1.86
C LEU A 312 18.17 2.82 -0.46
N ASN A 313 17.14 3.20 0.29
CA ASN A 313 17.30 3.58 1.70
C ASN A 313 17.29 2.31 2.56
N GLY A 314 18.35 2.06 3.32
CA GLY A 314 18.46 0.93 4.21
C GLY A 314 18.03 1.23 5.65
N GLY A 315 17.78 2.49 6.02
CA GLY A 315 17.46 2.91 7.38
C GLY A 315 18.01 4.28 7.69
N GLN A 316 17.26 5.10 8.43
CA GLN A 316 17.69 6.46 8.76
C GLN A 316 17.25 6.91 10.15
N VAL A 317 17.98 7.86 10.73
CA VAL A 317 17.65 8.45 12.03
C VAL A 317 18.06 9.92 12.09
N MET A 318 17.30 10.70 12.83
CA MET A 318 17.65 12.08 13.19
C MET A 318 18.35 12.09 14.55
N ALA A 319 19.65 12.34 14.57
CA ALA A 319 20.42 12.55 15.81
C ALA A 319 20.22 14.00 16.30
N LEU A 320 19.67 14.18 17.49
CA LEU A 320 19.37 15.50 18.07
C LEU A 320 20.52 16.03 18.95
N ASP A 321 21.37 15.12 19.43
CA ASP A 321 22.50 15.40 20.31
C ASP A 321 23.62 14.36 20.08
N GLU A 322 24.64 14.36 20.95
CA GLU A 322 25.79 13.45 20.85
C GLU A 322 25.57 12.07 21.50
N ARG A 323 24.34 11.65 21.82
CA ARG A 323 24.11 10.27 22.29
C ARG A 323 24.19 9.27 21.14
N TRP A 324 24.22 7.99 21.48
CA TRP A 324 24.08 6.91 20.50
C TRP A 324 22.62 6.73 20.11
N TYR A 325 22.35 6.72 18.81
CA TYR A 325 21.05 6.47 18.21
C TYR A 325 21.06 5.12 17.49
N GLU A 326 19.95 4.42 17.55
CA GLU A 326 19.72 3.22 16.75
C GLU A 326 19.26 3.66 15.34
N ILE A 327 19.92 3.12 14.31
CA ILE A 327 19.33 3.01 12.97
C ILE A 327 18.77 1.60 12.83
N GLY A 328 17.54 1.51 12.36
CA GLY A 328 16.97 0.26 11.85
C GLY A 328 16.26 0.51 10.53
N GLY A 329 16.23 -0.50 9.69
CA GLY A 329 15.54 -0.42 8.42
C GLY A 329 15.71 -1.70 7.63
N SER A 330 15.38 -1.63 6.35
CA SER A 330 15.50 -2.76 5.45
C SER A 330 15.69 -2.31 4.02
N PHE A 331 16.22 -3.22 3.21
CA PHE A 331 16.23 -3.05 1.77
C PHE A 331 16.01 -4.40 1.09
N ARG A 332 15.66 -4.34 -0.18
CA ARG A 332 15.59 -5.49 -1.09
C ARG A 332 16.07 -5.03 -2.46
N VAL A 333 16.93 -5.84 -3.07
CA VAL A 333 17.31 -5.64 -4.47
C VAL A 333 16.31 -6.39 -5.33
N GLU A 334 15.49 -5.65 -6.07
CA GLU A 334 14.60 -6.20 -7.10
C GLU A 334 15.45 -6.53 -8.34
N SER A 335 15.34 -7.73 -8.90
CA SER A 335 15.90 -8.01 -10.24
C SER A 335 15.24 -9.23 -10.87
N SER A 336 14.57 -9.03 -12.01
CA SER A 336 13.89 -10.09 -12.76
C SER A 336 14.64 -10.54 -14.03
N SER A 337 15.67 -9.84 -14.49
CA SER A 337 16.30 -10.15 -15.79
C SER A 337 17.83 -10.05 -15.84
N THR A 338 18.48 -9.21 -15.04
CA THR A 338 19.95 -9.10 -15.00
C THR A 338 20.43 -8.87 -13.56
N PRO A 339 21.32 -9.70 -13.00
CA PRO A 339 21.90 -9.47 -11.69
C PRO A 339 22.58 -8.10 -11.62
N PRO A 340 22.54 -7.39 -10.48
CA PRO A 340 23.21 -6.10 -10.34
C PRO A 340 24.72 -6.27 -10.57
N SER A 341 25.32 -5.35 -11.32
CA SER A 341 26.76 -5.37 -11.58
C SER A 341 27.56 -4.95 -10.35
N ARG A 342 26.99 -4.08 -9.51
CA ARG A 342 27.59 -3.59 -8.27
C ARG A 342 26.53 -3.25 -7.24
N VAL A 343 26.66 -3.81 -6.04
CA VAL A 343 25.91 -3.39 -4.84
C VAL A 343 26.89 -2.88 -3.80
N MET A 344 26.67 -1.67 -3.29
CA MET A 344 27.53 -1.03 -2.29
C MET A 344 26.67 -0.44 -1.17
N LEU A 345 26.99 -0.81 0.07
CA LEU A 345 26.37 -0.23 1.26
C LEU A 345 27.32 0.78 1.88
N TYR A 346 26.79 1.90 2.34
CA TYR A 346 27.56 2.88 3.10
C TYR A 346 26.68 3.66 4.07
N VAL A 347 27.32 4.22 5.09
CA VAL A 347 26.66 5.14 6.03
C VAL A 347 26.97 6.57 5.61
N GLN A 348 25.94 7.37 5.46
CA GLN A 348 26.00 8.77 5.05
C GLN A 348 25.18 9.66 6.00
N GLY A 349 25.21 10.97 5.73
CA GLY A 349 25.03 11.95 6.78
C GLY A 349 26.18 11.86 7.79
N PRO A 350 26.27 12.72 8.81
CA PRO A 350 25.56 14.00 9.06
C PRO A 350 25.98 15.12 8.10
N ASP A 351 25.73 16.39 8.43
CA ASP A 351 26.16 17.56 7.63
C ASP A 351 27.69 17.56 7.37
N PRO A 352 28.16 18.27 6.32
CA PRO A 352 29.60 18.42 6.06
C PRO A 352 30.36 18.96 7.28
N GLY A 353 31.52 18.37 7.55
CA GLY A 353 32.42 18.73 8.65
C GLY A 353 32.00 18.20 10.03
N VAL A 354 30.83 17.56 10.14
CA VAL A 354 30.42 16.82 11.34
C VAL A 354 31.00 15.40 11.30
N ASP A 355 31.60 14.99 12.41
CA ASP A 355 32.14 13.64 12.58
C ASP A 355 31.00 12.63 12.75
N LEU A 356 31.19 11.44 12.17
CA LEU A 356 30.27 10.32 12.27
C LEU A 356 30.95 9.15 12.97
N MET A 357 30.24 8.55 13.92
CA MET A 357 30.62 7.30 14.57
C MET A 357 29.61 6.21 14.21
N VAL A 358 30.09 5.06 13.74
CA VAL A 358 29.26 3.90 13.38
C VAL A 358 29.74 2.66 14.12
N ALA A 359 28.84 1.99 14.84
CA ALA A 359 29.14 0.79 15.61
C ALA A 359 28.08 -0.29 15.42
N GLY A 360 28.48 -1.56 15.53
CA GLY A 360 27.55 -2.69 15.51
C GLY A 360 26.69 -2.76 14.25
N LEU A 361 27.18 -2.27 13.11
CA LEU A 361 26.45 -2.27 11.85
C LEU A 361 26.29 -3.70 11.33
N ARG A 362 25.04 -4.17 11.30
CA ARG A 362 24.65 -5.50 10.83
C ARG A 362 23.65 -5.41 9.69
N VAL A 363 23.85 -6.28 8.71
CA VAL A 363 22.96 -6.47 7.57
C VAL A 363 22.77 -7.96 7.37
N PHE A 364 21.55 -8.46 7.47
CA PHE A 364 21.29 -9.90 7.44
C PHE A 364 19.94 -10.22 6.80
N PRO A 365 19.81 -11.36 6.11
CA PRO A 365 18.54 -11.76 5.50
C PRO A 365 17.50 -12.08 6.58
N VAL A 366 16.25 -11.71 6.32
CA VAL A 366 15.14 -11.82 7.28
C VAL A 366 14.51 -13.21 7.23
N ASP A 367 14.52 -13.91 8.37
CA ASP A 367 13.84 -15.21 8.51
C ASP A 367 12.33 -15.03 8.77
N ARG A 368 11.57 -14.86 7.68
CA ARG A 368 10.11 -14.73 7.74
C ARG A 368 9.43 -15.99 8.31
N LYS A 369 10.01 -17.19 8.13
CA LYS A 369 9.42 -18.45 8.61
C LYS A 369 9.54 -18.58 10.13
N ALA A 370 10.72 -18.30 10.68
CA ALA A 370 10.92 -18.28 12.13
C ALA A 370 10.05 -17.20 12.77
N ARG A 371 9.99 -15.99 12.16
CA ARG A 371 9.12 -14.92 12.66
C ARG A 371 7.65 -15.31 12.63
N ALA A 372 7.14 -15.89 11.54
CA ALA A 372 5.76 -16.36 11.46
C ALA A 372 5.42 -17.44 12.50
N LYS A 373 6.36 -18.35 12.82
CA LYS A 373 6.21 -19.33 13.91
C LYS A 373 6.06 -18.64 15.27
N HIS A 374 6.86 -17.62 15.55
CA HIS A 374 6.77 -16.83 16.76
C HIS A 374 5.44 -16.05 16.85
N LEU A 375 5.05 -15.37 15.77
CA LEU A 375 3.81 -14.59 15.71
C LEU A 375 2.58 -15.47 15.93
N ARG A 376 2.56 -16.73 15.46
CA ARG A 376 1.47 -17.68 15.77
C ARG A 376 1.31 -17.92 17.27
N LYS A 377 2.41 -17.99 18.03
CA LYS A 377 2.35 -18.13 19.50
C LYS A 377 1.77 -16.88 20.16
N LEU A 378 2.15 -15.70 19.68
CA LEU A 378 1.59 -14.43 20.16
C LEU A 378 0.10 -14.31 19.80
N THR A 379 -0.28 -14.67 18.58
CA THR A 379 -1.67 -14.73 18.14
C THR A 379 -2.51 -15.64 19.04
N ASP A 380 -2.01 -16.83 19.42
CA ASP A 380 -2.75 -17.72 20.33
C ASP A 380 -2.96 -17.10 21.71
N LYS A 381 -2.06 -16.22 22.17
CA LYS A 381 -2.23 -15.47 23.43
C LYS A 381 -3.17 -14.27 23.29
N VAL A 382 -3.08 -13.54 22.18
CA VAL A 382 -3.70 -12.21 22.02
C VAL A 382 -5.08 -12.29 21.38
N ARG A 383 -5.30 -13.26 20.49
CA ARG A 383 -6.49 -13.34 19.62
C ARG A 383 -7.37 -14.54 19.88
N LYS A 384 -7.01 -15.38 20.86
CA LYS A 384 -7.78 -16.57 21.21
C LYS A 384 -8.08 -16.60 22.70
N ARG A 385 -9.21 -17.22 23.03
CA ARG A 385 -9.69 -17.42 24.39
C ARG A 385 -10.00 -18.90 24.62
N ASP A 386 -9.84 -19.35 25.85
CA ASP A 386 -10.23 -20.69 26.28
C ASP A 386 -11.77 -20.80 26.29
N VAL A 387 -12.31 -21.87 25.71
CA VAL A 387 -13.73 -22.16 25.69
C VAL A 387 -13.97 -23.56 26.23
N VAL A 388 -14.93 -23.67 27.15
CA VAL A 388 -15.38 -24.94 27.76
C VAL A 388 -16.84 -25.15 27.38
N VAL A 389 -17.11 -26.13 26.53
CA VAL A 389 -18.48 -26.60 26.24
C VAL A 389 -18.83 -27.66 27.28
N LYS A 390 -19.77 -27.34 28.16
CA LYS A 390 -20.28 -28.25 29.19
C LYS A 390 -21.59 -28.86 28.73
N VAL A 391 -21.59 -30.17 28.58
CA VAL A 391 -22.76 -30.96 28.17
C VAL A 391 -23.37 -31.59 29.42
N THR A 392 -24.64 -31.30 29.68
CA THR A 392 -25.39 -31.87 30.81
C THR A 392 -26.61 -32.63 30.32
N ALA A 393 -26.85 -33.84 30.84
CA ALA A 393 -28.07 -34.57 30.51
C ALA A 393 -29.28 -33.99 31.25
N ALA A 394 -30.44 -33.96 30.59
CA ALA A 394 -31.70 -33.46 31.15
C ALA A 394 -32.13 -34.13 32.49
N ALA A 395 -31.65 -35.35 32.78
CA ALA A 395 -31.93 -36.08 34.02
C ALA A 395 -30.94 -35.80 35.18
N GLY A 396 -30.02 -34.85 35.03
CA GLY A 396 -29.19 -34.33 36.13
C GLY A 396 -27.95 -35.16 36.51
N GLY A 397 -27.45 -36.05 35.64
CA GLY A 397 -26.25 -36.85 35.89
C GLY A 397 -25.17 -36.70 34.81
N ALA A 398 -23.92 -36.46 35.22
CA ALA A 398 -22.75 -36.35 34.34
C ALA A 398 -22.41 -37.64 33.57
N ALA A 399 -22.85 -38.80 34.07
CA ALA A 399 -22.58 -40.11 33.47
C ALA A 399 -23.26 -40.36 32.10
N ALA A 400 -24.19 -39.50 31.67
CA ALA A 400 -24.88 -39.59 30.39
C ALA A 400 -24.29 -38.69 29.27
N ALA A 401 -23.19 -37.97 29.56
CA ALA A 401 -22.47 -37.14 28.59
C ALA A 401 -21.25 -37.84 27.95
N ASP A 402 -20.87 -39.03 28.45
CA ASP A 402 -19.75 -39.80 27.90
C ASP A 402 -20.04 -40.22 26.45
N GLY A 403 -19.10 -39.89 25.56
CA GLY A 403 -19.24 -40.16 24.14
C GLY A 403 -20.10 -39.18 23.34
N VAL A 404 -20.60 -38.08 23.92
CA VAL A 404 -21.27 -37.01 23.14
C VAL A 404 -20.25 -36.32 22.24
N GLU A 405 -20.56 -36.23 20.94
CA GLU A 405 -19.71 -35.57 19.96
C GLU A 405 -19.99 -34.06 19.93
N VAL A 406 -18.94 -33.25 20.03
CA VAL A 406 -19.01 -31.79 19.93
C VAL A 406 -18.28 -31.36 18.66
N ARG A 407 -18.95 -30.59 17.80
CA ARG A 407 -18.38 -29.98 16.60
C ARG A 407 -18.55 -28.48 16.66
N VAL A 408 -17.45 -27.75 16.68
CA VAL A 408 -17.40 -26.29 16.74
C VAL A 408 -16.86 -25.75 15.44
N ARG A 409 -17.55 -24.76 14.87
CA ARG A 409 -17.12 -24.02 13.69
C ARG A 409 -17.29 -22.53 13.92
N GLN A 410 -16.20 -21.78 13.77
CA GLN A 410 -16.28 -20.33 13.70
C GLN A 410 -16.97 -19.90 12.39
N VAL A 411 -17.91 -18.98 12.51
CA VAL A 411 -18.69 -18.40 11.41
C VAL A 411 -18.01 -17.12 10.91
N SER A 412 -17.56 -16.27 11.83
CA SER A 412 -16.85 -15.03 11.50
C SER A 412 -15.76 -14.75 12.53
N ASN A 413 -14.67 -14.13 12.07
CA ASN A 413 -13.64 -13.57 12.94
C ASN A 413 -14.03 -12.14 13.32
N SER A 414 -13.81 -11.75 14.58
CA SER A 414 -14.13 -10.39 15.04
C SER A 414 -13.10 -9.34 14.63
N PHE A 415 -11.89 -9.75 14.20
CA PHE A 415 -10.84 -8.82 13.81
C PHE A 415 -11.21 -8.09 12.52
N PRO A 416 -11.28 -6.75 12.54
CA PRO A 416 -11.52 -5.91 11.38
C PRO A 416 -10.48 -6.13 10.27
N LEU A 417 -10.99 -6.48 9.10
CA LEU A 417 -10.21 -6.54 7.87
C LEU A 417 -11.02 -5.87 6.75
N GLY A 418 -10.57 -4.69 6.34
CA GLY A 418 -11.24 -3.89 5.32
C GLY A 418 -10.43 -3.67 4.07
N ALA A 419 -11.05 -3.00 3.11
CA ALA A 419 -10.38 -2.51 1.91
C ALA A 419 -10.90 -1.13 1.49
N CYS A 420 -10.06 -0.39 0.79
CA CYS A 420 -10.43 0.83 0.09
C CYS A 420 -11.26 0.49 -1.16
N ILE A 421 -12.37 1.20 -1.31
CA ILE A 421 -13.28 1.09 -2.45
C ILE A 421 -13.52 2.48 -3.05
N MET A 422 -13.75 2.52 -4.37
CA MET A 422 -14.12 3.72 -5.10
C MET A 422 -15.41 3.49 -5.87
N ARG A 423 -16.21 4.53 -6.07
CA ARG A 423 -17.51 4.42 -6.74
C ARG A 423 -17.37 3.89 -8.17
N THR A 424 -16.30 4.26 -8.87
CA THR A 424 -15.99 3.81 -10.23
C THR A 424 -15.74 2.30 -10.33
N ASN A 425 -15.33 1.64 -9.25
CA ASN A 425 -15.11 0.19 -9.24
C ASN A 425 -16.39 -0.62 -9.03
N MET A 426 -17.46 0.01 -8.54
CA MET A 426 -18.71 -0.69 -8.20
C MET A 426 -19.48 -1.19 -9.43
N ASP A 427 -19.14 -0.70 -10.61
CA ASP A 427 -19.73 -1.18 -11.86
C ASP A 427 -19.13 -2.54 -12.29
N ASN A 428 -18.08 -3.02 -11.62
CA ASN A 428 -17.55 -4.38 -11.79
C ASN A 428 -18.17 -5.32 -10.75
N GLU A 429 -19.02 -6.24 -11.20
CA GLU A 429 -19.71 -7.17 -10.30
C GLU A 429 -18.76 -8.16 -9.63
N ASP A 430 -17.64 -8.52 -10.28
CA ASP A 430 -16.65 -9.44 -9.72
C ASP A 430 -15.82 -8.77 -8.62
N TYR A 431 -15.57 -7.46 -8.78
CA TYR A 431 -14.96 -6.62 -7.74
C TYR A 431 -15.87 -6.58 -6.49
N VAL A 432 -17.17 -6.34 -6.69
CA VAL A 432 -18.15 -6.26 -5.58
C VAL A 432 -18.32 -7.61 -4.89
N ASP A 433 -18.40 -8.72 -5.63
CA ASP A 433 -18.46 -10.08 -5.03
C ASP A 433 -17.21 -10.37 -4.21
N PHE A 434 -16.01 -10.13 -4.77
CA PHE A 434 -14.76 -10.35 -4.04
C PHE A 434 -14.70 -9.49 -2.77
N PHE A 435 -15.05 -8.20 -2.87
CA PHE A 435 -15.07 -7.29 -1.74
C PHE A 435 -16.00 -7.76 -0.63
N THR A 436 -17.26 -8.01 -0.96
CA THR A 436 -18.32 -8.35 0.01
C THR A 436 -18.15 -9.72 0.65
N LYS A 437 -17.46 -10.64 -0.03
CA LYS A 437 -17.13 -11.96 0.49
C LYS A 437 -15.89 -11.96 1.38
N HIS A 438 -14.99 -11.00 1.19
CA HIS A 438 -13.66 -11.05 1.79
C HIS A 438 -13.30 -9.89 2.72
N PHE A 439 -14.13 -8.87 2.85
CA PHE A 439 -13.89 -7.77 3.79
C PHE A 439 -15.14 -7.46 4.61
N ASN A 440 -14.95 -6.95 5.82
CA ASN A 440 -16.03 -6.52 6.71
C ASN A 440 -15.95 -5.03 7.08
N TRP A 441 -14.93 -4.34 6.58
CA TRP A 441 -14.71 -2.91 6.75
C TRP A 441 -14.45 -2.25 5.38
N ALA A 442 -14.82 -0.99 5.26
CA ALA A 442 -14.61 -0.18 4.06
C ALA A 442 -13.96 1.17 4.41
N VAL A 443 -13.20 1.70 3.47
CA VAL A 443 -12.82 3.12 3.43
C VAL A 443 -13.02 3.61 1.99
N PHE A 444 -13.40 4.88 1.82
CA PHE A 444 -13.60 5.44 0.49
C PHE A 444 -12.33 6.12 0.02
N GLY A 445 -11.90 5.84 -1.21
CA GLY A 445 -10.61 6.30 -1.71
C GLY A 445 -10.54 7.81 -1.90
N ASN A 446 -11.62 8.41 -2.40
CA ASN A 446 -11.69 9.85 -2.66
C ASN A 446 -13.01 10.50 -2.24
N GLU A 447 -14.08 9.72 -2.13
CA GLU A 447 -15.47 10.18 -2.18
C GLU A 447 -15.89 11.04 -0.99
N LEU A 448 -15.08 11.06 0.09
CA LEU A 448 -15.27 11.94 1.25
C LEU A 448 -14.24 13.05 1.34
N LYS A 449 -13.14 13.02 0.57
CA LYS A 449 -12.11 14.07 0.63
C LYS A 449 -12.70 15.41 0.21
N TRP A 450 -12.18 16.50 0.77
CA TRP A 450 -12.77 17.83 0.55
C TRP A 450 -12.73 18.23 -0.93
N TYR A 451 -11.65 17.95 -1.64
CA TYR A 451 -11.56 18.23 -3.08
C TYR A 451 -12.56 17.44 -3.93
N TRP A 452 -13.03 16.28 -3.46
CA TRP A 452 -14.02 15.48 -4.19
C TRP A 452 -15.44 15.98 -3.95
N THR A 453 -15.73 16.32 -2.69
CA THR A 453 -17.07 16.70 -2.24
C THR A 453 -17.36 18.18 -2.43
N GLU A 454 -16.34 19.04 -2.54
CA GLU A 454 -16.43 20.47 -2.83
C GLU A 454 -15.22 20.93 -3.68
N PRO A 455 -15.13 20.50 -4.95
CA PRO A 455 -14.05 20.92 -5.85
C PRO A 455 -14.05 22.45 -6.08
N GLU A 456 -15.25 23.04 -6.15
CA GLU A 456 -15.49 24.47 -6.26
C GLU A 456 -16.32 24.98 -5.08
N LYS A 457 -16.02 26.18 -4.58
CA LYS A 457 -16.68 26.78 -3.40
C LYS A 457 -18.21 26.77 -3.56
N GLY A 458 -18.90 26.10 -2.64
CA GLY A 458 -20.37 26.00 -2.61
C GLY A 458 -20.99 24.96 -3.55
N GLN A 459 -20.20 24.27 -4.39
CA GLN A 459 -20.68 23.19 -5.25
C GLN A 459 -20.46 21.83 -4.58
N LEU A 460 -21.38 21.48 -3.67
CA LEU A 460 -21.31 20.23 -2.92
C LEU A 460 -21.87 19.03 -3.71
N ASN A 461 -21.11 17.94 -3.76
CA ASN A 461 -21.58 16.65 -4.28
C ASN A 461 -21.21 15.50 -3.32
N TYR A 462 -22.23 14.76 -2.89
CA TYR A 462 -22.10 13.63 -1.96
C TYR A 462 -22.64 12.31 -2.54
N ALA A 463 -23.05 12.30 -3.81
CA ALA A 463 -23.75 11.17 -4.43
C ALA A 463 -22.89 9.88 -4.38
N ASP A 464 -21.60 9.98 -4.72
CA ASP A 464 -20.71 8.81 -4.74
C ASP A 464 -20.51 8.21 -3.34
N ALA A 465 -20.35 9.07 -2.32
CA ALA A 465 -20.23 8.63 -0.93
C ALA A 465 -21.52 7.97 -0.41
N ASP A 466 -22.68 8.50 -0.80
CA ASP A 466 -23.98 7.94 -0.42
C ASP A 466 -24.19 6.56 -1.07
N ASP A 467 -23.83 6.39 -2.34
CA ASP A 467 -23.88 5.11 -3.06
C ASP A 467 -23.00 4.05 -2.37
N LEU A 468 -21.76 4.42 -2.01
CA LEU A 468 -20.83 3.51 -1.33
C LEU A 468 -21.30 3.16 0.10
N LEU A 469 -21.82 4.14 0.84
CA LEU A 469 -22.42 3.89 2.16
C LEU A 469 -23.61 2.93 2.06
N LYS A 470 -24.44 3.08 1.03
CA LYS A 470 -25.56 2.18 0.79
C LYS A 470 -25.08 0.75 0.56
N LEU A 471 -24.08 0.54 -0.31
CA LEU A 471 -23.50 -0.78 -0.52
C LEU A 471 -22.98 -1.39 0.79
N CYS A 472 -22.21 -0.62 1.56
CA CYS A 472 -21.67 -1.09 2.84
C CYS A 472 -22.79 -1.45 3.83
N ALA A 473 -23.85 -0.64 3.90
CA ALA A 473 -24.99 -0.88 4.77
C ALA A 473 -25.77 -2.15 4.37
N ASP A 474 -26.02 -2.35 3.07
CA ASP A 474 -26.72 -3.53 2.54
C ASP A 474 -25.97 -4.84 2.87
N HIS A 475 -24.65 -4.77 3.04
CA HIS A 475 -23.79 -5.90 3.41
C HIS A 475 -23.33 -5.91 4.87
N GLY A 476 -23.88 -5.03 5.73
CA GLY A 476 -23.58 -4.99 7.16
C GLY A 476 -22.14 -4.63 7.52
N MET A 477 -21.45 -3.87 6.66
CA MET A 477 -20.06 -3.48 6.84
C MET A 477 -19.90 -2.22 7.69
N CYS A 478 -18.79 -2.14 8.41
CA CYS A 478 -18.37 -0.89 9.06
C CYS A 478 -17.59 -0.02 8.07
N VAL A 479 -17.70 1.30 8.21
CA VAL A 479 -17.04 2.24 7.28
C VAL A 479 -16.21 3.26 8.05
N ARG A 480 -15.00 3.55 7.54
CA ARG A 480 -14.14 4.64 7.98
C ARG A 480 -14.34 5.86 7.08
N GLY A 481 -14.58 7.01 7.68
CA GLY A 481 -14.67 8.29 6.98
C GLY A 481 -13.28 8.88 6.74
N HIS A 482 -12.78 8.75 5.51
CA HIS A 482 -11.46 9.26 5.12
C HIS A 482 -11.62 10.31 4.00
N CYS A 483 -11.28 11.57 4.21
CA CYS A 483 -10.97 12.22 5.49
C CYS A 483 -11.71 13.57 5.55
N ILE A 484 -11.83 14.16 6.75
CA ILE A 484 -12.51 15.47 6.89
C ILE A 484 -11.61 16.57 6.32
N PHE A 485 -10.34 16.59 6.73
CA PHE A 485 -9.30 17.52 6.29
C PHE A 485 -7.99 16.78 5.95
N TRP A 486 -7.15 17.41 5.13
CA TRP A 486 -5.83 16.91 4.77
C TRP A 486 -4.82 18.05 4.76
N GLU A 487 -3.74 17.95 5.56
CA GLU A 487 -2.78 19.04 5.78
C GLU A 487 -1.83 19.31 4.61
N VAL A 488 -1.63 18.35 3.71
CA VAL A 488 -0.64 18.47 2.64
C VAL A 488 -1.13 19.46 1.60
N ASP A 489 -0.33 20.49 1.31
CA ASP A 489 -0.73 21.59 0.43
C ASP A 489 -1.23 21.09 -0.94
N SER A 490 -0.60 20.09 -1.55
CA SER A 490 -1.03 19.54 -2.85
C SER A 490 -2.43 18.92 -2.84
N ALA A 491 -2.96 18.54 -1.67
CA ALA A 491 -4.30 17.98 -1.52
C ALA A 491 -5.38 19.05 -1.26
N VAL A 492 -4.99 20.30 -1.00
CA VAL A 492 -5.93 21.40 -0.71
C VAL A 492 -6.37 22.08 -2.01
N GLN A 493 -7.66 22.34 -2.17
CA GLN A 493 -8.21 22.99 -3.36
C GLN A 493 -7.70 24.43 -3.51
N GLN A 494 -7.53 24.89 -4.75
CA GLN A 494 -7.02 26.24 -5.03
C GLN A 494 -7.88 27.34 -4.41
N TRP A 495 -9.21 27.19 -4.40
CA TRP A 495 -10.10 28.18 -3.80
C TRP A 495 -9.95 28.25 -2.27
N VAL A 496 -9.66 27.13 -1.60
CA VAL A 496 -9.38 27.08 -0.15
C VAL A 496 -8.02 27.72 0.14
N LYS A 497 -7.01 27.45 -0.70
CA LYS A 497 -5.68 28.08 -0.60
C LYS A 497 -5.73 29.60 -0.74
N ALA A 498 -6.65 30.12 -1.54
CA ALA A 498 -6.80 31.56 -1.77
C ALA A 498 -7.48 32.31 -0.61
N LEU A 499 -8.11 31.60 0.35
CA LEU A 499 -8.83 32.26 1.44
C LEU A 499 -7.89 32.94 2.45
N PRO A 500 -8.23 34.15 2.92
CA PRO A 500 -7.64 34.72 4.13
C PRO A 500 -8.06 33.91 5.38
N ALA A 501 -7.37 34.13 6.50
CA ALA A 501 -7.49 33.29 7.69
C ALA A 501 -8.91 33.26 8.30
N ASP A 502 -9.62 34.38 8.32
CA ASP A 502 -10.99 34.50 8.81
C ASP A 502 -11.98 33.74 7.92
N GLU A 503 -11.89 33.91 6.60
CA GLU A 503 -12.71 33.15 5.65
C GLU A 503 -12.37 31.65 5.66
N LEU A 504 -11.09 31.29 5.81
CA LEU A 504 -10.66 29.90 5.93
C LEU A 504 -11.21 29.26 7.20
N SER A 505 -11.20 29.98 8.33
CA SER A 505 -11.80 29.50 9.57
C SER A 505 -13.29 29.23 9.41
N ALA A 506 -14.01 30.11 8.70
CA ALA A 506 -15.43 29.91 8.41
C ALA A 506 -15.66 28.72 7.46
N ALA A 507 -14.80 28.53 6.45
CA ALA A 507 -14.86 27.40 5.53
C ALA A 507 -14.61 26.06 6.25
N VAL A 508 -13.61 26.00 7.14
CA VAL A 508 -13.33 24.82 7.99
C VAL A 508 -14.52 24.50 8.88
N ALA A 509 -15.12 25.50 9.52
CA ALA A 509 -16.32 25.31 10.35
C ALA A 509 -17.53 24.83 9.54
N SER A 510 -17.74 25.38 8.34
CA SER A 510 -18.80 24.95 7.42
C SER A 510 -18.60 23.50 6.99
N ARG A 511 -17.38 23.13 6.61
CA ARG A 511 -17.00 21.79 6.17
C ARG A 511 -17.29 20.74 7.24
N ILE A 512 -16.77 20.94 8.45
CA ILE A 512 -16.93 19.97 9.54
C ILE A 512 -18.41 19.85 9.96
N ASN A 513 -19.13 20.97 10.05
CA ASN A 513 -20.54 20.97 10.41
C ASN A 513 -21.40 20.28 9.34
N GLY A 514 -21.18 20.59 8.07
CA GLY A 514 -21.92 20.01 6.96
C GLY A 514 -21.70 18.49 6.82
N LEU A 515 -20.43 18.05 6.83
CA LEU A 515 -20.08 16.65 6.64
C LEU A 515 -20.57 15.78 7.81
N LEU A 516 -20.26 16.17 9.06
CA LEU A 516 -20.59 15.35 10.22
C LEU A 516 -22.08 15.40 10.58
N THR A 517 -22.78 16.50 10.32
CA THR A 517 -24.24 16.53 10.48
C THR A 517 -24.93 15.59 9.49
N ARG A 518 -24.46 15.57 8.23
CA ARG A 518 -25.02 14.68 7.19
C ARG A 518 -24.81 13.20 7.54
N TYR A 519 -23.61 12.86 7.99
CA TYR A 519 -23.17 11.47 8.14
C TYR A 519 -23.11 10.99 9.59
N LYS A 520 -23.80 11.68 10.51
CA LYS A 520 -23.84 11.33 11.92
C LYS A 520 -24.21 9.86 12.14
N GLY A 521 -23.33 9.12 12.82
CA GLY A 521 -23.53 7.70 13.13
C GLY A 521 -23.40 6.75 11.93
N LYS A 522 -22.98 7.21 10.76
CA LYS A 522 -22.77 6.37 9.56
C LYS A 522 -21.36 5.80 9.47
N PHE A 523 -20.36 6.54 9.95
CA PHE A 523 -18.98 6.10 9.99
C PHE A 523 -18.60 5.73 11.42
N ARG A 524 -17.87 4.61 11.58
CA ARG A 524 -17.38 4.17 12.89
C ARG A 524 -16.14 4.95 13.30
N HIS A 525 -15.28 5.25 12.32
CA HIS A 525 -14.09 6.07 12.53
C HIS A 525 -14.09 7.25 11.57
N TYR A 526 -13.44 8.35 11.96
CA TYR A 526 -13.06 9.43 11.05
C TYR A 526 -11.58 9.74 11.14
N ASP A 527 -10.92 9.86 9.99
CA ASP A 527 -9.64 10.55 9.92
C ASP A 527 -9.92 12.04 9.87
N VAL A 528 -9.68 12.73 10.99
CA VAL A 528 -10.10 14.14 11.14
C VAL A 528 -9.22 15.05 10.31
N ASN A 529 -7.91 14.94 10.46
CA ASN A 529 -6.95 15.74 9.71
C ASN A 529 -5.75 14.87 9.34
N ASN A 530 -5.66 14.54 8.05
CA ASN A 530 -4.73 13.57 7.52
C ASN A 530 -3.31 14.16 7.38
N GLU A 531 -2.28 13.36 7.65
CA GLU A 531 -0.86 13.63 7.34
C GLU A 531 -0.26 14.88 8.02
N MET A 532 -0.59 15.07 9.30
CA MET A 532 -0.15 16.23 10.08
C MET A 532 1.36 16.24 10.41
N LEU A 533 2.07 15.12 10.26
CA LEU A 533 3.54 15.06 10.33
C LEU A 533 4.21 15.59 9.05
N HIS A 534 3.49 15.63 7.94
CA HIS A 534 4.02 15.96 6.62
C HIS A 534 3.54 17.31 6.08
N GLY A 535 2.38 17.80 6.55
CA GLY A 535 1.83 19.10 6.19
C GLY A 535 1.43 19.95 7.41
N SER A 536 1.30 21.25 7.18
CA SER A 536 0.90 22.23 8.21
C SER A 536 -0.04 23.32 7.68
N PHE A 537 -0.67 23.12 6.52
CA PHE A 537 -1.48 24.14 5.83
C PHE A 537 -2.48 24.85 6.75
N TYR A 538 -3.29 24.09 7.51
CA TYR A 538 -4.32 24.68 8.37
C TYR A 538 -3.71 25.31 9.61
N GLN A 539 -2.70 24.67 10.21
CA GLN A 539 -2.03 25.18 11.40
C GLN A 539 -1.30 26.50 11.12
N ASP A 540 -0.63 26.62 9.98
CA ASP A 540 0.15 27.81 9.62
C ASP A 540 -0.75 29.01 9.34
N LYS A 541 -1.96 28.78 8.79
CA LYS A 541 -2.92 29.84 8.48
C LYS A 541 -3.87 30.19 9.63
N LEU A 542 -4.30 29.21 10.42
CA LEU A 542 -5.32 29.38 11.48
C LEU A 542 -4.72 29.40 12.89
N GLY A 543 -3.44 29.05 13.04
CA GLY A 543 -2.71 29.01 14.30
C GLY A 543 -2.63 27.62 14.93
N ALA A 544 -1.77 27.50 15.95
CA ALA A 544 -1.41 26.23 16.60
C ALA A 544 -2.60 25.43 17.16
N GLY A 545 -3.68 26.11 17.58
CA GLY A 545 -4.87 25.47 18.15
C GLY A 545 -5.86 24.92 17.12
N ALA A 546 -5.64 25.13 15.82
CA ALA A 546 -6.60 24.77 14.77
C ALA A 546 -6.88 23.26 14.73
N ARG A 547 -5.84 22.44 14.81
CA ARG A 547 -5.95 20.98 14.78
C ARG A 547 -6.79 20.45 15.94
N ALA A 548 -6.49 20.89 17.17
CA ALA A 548 -7.27 20.49 18.34
C ALA A 548 -8.72 20.97 18.27
N ALA A 549 -8.98 22.16 17.72
CA ALA A 549 -10.33 22.66 17.51
C ALA A 549 -11.14 21.80 16.52
N MET A 550 -10.52 21.30 15.44
CA MET A 550 -11.16 20.38 14.50
C MET A 550 -11.61 19.09 15.20
N PHE A 551 -10.75 18.48 16.03
CA PHE A 551 -11.11 17.27 16.78
C PHE A 551 -12.25 17.53 17.80
N ARG A 552 -12.23 18.65 18.52
CA ARG A 552 -13.30 19.01 19.46
C ARG A 552 -14.64 19.15 18.74
N ALA A 553 -14.67 19.95 17.67
CA ALA A 553 -15.87 20.13 16.88
C ALA A 553 -16.37 18.81 16.26
N ALA A 554 -15.45 17.92 15.85
CA ALA A 554 -15.84 16.60 15.34
C ALA A 554 -16.54 15.76 16.41
N SER A 555 -15.97 15.72 17.62
CA SER A 555 -16.53 14.94 18.73
C SER A 555 -17.87 15.47 19.25
N GLU A 556 -18.10 16.78 19.13
CA GLU A 556 -19.39 17.39 19.50
C GLU A 556 -20.49 17.04 18.49
N LEU A 557 -20.15 16.99 17.20
CA LEU A 557 -21.11 16.73 16.12
C LEU A 557 -21.47 15.24 16.02
N ASP A 558 -20.48 14.35 16.13
CA ASP A 558 -20.66 12.89 16.09
C ASP A 558 -19.89 12.19 17.23
N PRO A 559 -20.47 12.14 18.45
CA PRO A 559 -19.80 11.59 19.63
C PRO A 559 -19.63 10.07 19.61
N ASP A 560 -20.33 9.36 18.72
CA ASP A 560 -20.28 7.90 18.63
C ASP A 560 -19.13 7.40 17.74
N ALA A 561 -18.52 8.29 16.94
CA ALA A 561 -17.41 7.95 16.06
C ALA A 561 -16.06 8.11 16.76
N LEU A 562 -15.15 7.15 16.58
CA LEU A 562 -13.77 7.28 17.04
C LEU A 562 -12.99 8.20 16.08
N LEU A 563 -12.33 9.21 16.63
CA LEU A 563 -11.55 10.17 15.85
C LEU A 563 -10.08 9.75 15.79
N PHE A 564 -9.56 9.61 14.57
CA PHE A 564 -8.21 9.15 14.32
C PHE A 564 -7.31 10.29 13.88
N VAL A 565 -6.07 10.28 14.38
CA VAL A 565 -4.93 10.80 13.62
C VAL A 565 -4.54 9.74 12.59
N ASN A 566 -4.07 10.13 11.40
CA ASN A 566 -3.68 9.18 10.35
C ASN A 566 -2.46 9.71 9.59
N ASP A 567 -1.39 8.91 9.52
CA ASP A 567 -0.12 9.33 8.90
C ASP A 567 0.69 8.14 8.33
N TYR A 568 1.61 8.43 7.41
CA TYR A 568 2.43 7.41 6.71
C TYR A 568 3.88 7.37 7.18
N ASN A 569 4.62 6.33 6.79
CA ASN A 569 6.04 6.07 7.07
C ASN A 569 6.41 5.84 8.54
N VAL A 570 5.47 5.98 9.49
CA VAL A 570 5.76 5.83 10.93
C VAL A 570 6.17 4.39 11.29
N GLU A 571 5.59 3.40 10.62
CA GLU A 571 5.84 1.97 10.81
C GLU A 571 7.14 1.48 10.15
N GLY A 572 7.72 2.28 9.24
CA GLY A 572 8.92 1.95 8.47
C GLY A 572 10.09 2.84 8.87
N ALA A 573 11.03 2.31 9.66
CA ALA A 573 12.20 3.05 10.14
C ALA A 573 13.19 3.54 9.03
N CYS A 574 12.87 3.33 7.75
CA CYS A 574 13.74 3.61 6.62
C CYS A 574 13.27 4.69 5.65
N VAL A 575 12.15 5.41 5.89
CA VAL A 575 11.57 6.26 4.82
C VAL A 575 11.56 7.76 5.12
N ASP A 576 11.09 8.22 6.29
CA ASP A 576 11.02 9.66 6.60
C ASP A 576 11.42 9.96 8.06
N VAL A 577 12.43 10.82 8.25
CA VAL A 577 12.89 11.26 9.58
C VAL A 577 11.90 12.17 10.31
N ARG A 578 10.92 12.73 9.60
CA ARG A 578 9.81 13.50 10.19
C ARG A 578 8.74 12.58 10.78
N ALA A 579 8.57 11.39 10.22
CA ALA A 579 7.56 10.42 10.60
C ALA A 579 8.15 9.31 11.49
N THR A 580 8.46 9.66 12.73
CA THR A 580 8.93 8.69 13.74
C THR A 580 7.82 8.36 14.73
N PRO A 581 7.85 7.17 15.36
CA PRO A 581 6.93 6.86 16.45
C PRO A 581 6.95 7.92 17.55
N GLU A 582 8.13 8.46 17.89
CA GLU A 582 8.28 9.51 18.91
C GLU A 582 7.64 10.83 18.49
N ALA A 583 7.82 11.27 17.24
CA ALA A 583 7.15 12.46 16.71
C ALA A 583 5.64 12.29 16.70
N TYR A 584 5.15 11.09 16.35
CA TYR A 584 3.72 10.83 16.31
C TYR A 584 3.09 10.79 17.71
N ILE A 585 3.78 10.18 18.68
CA ILE A 585 3.39 10.24 20.11
C ILE A 585 3.30 11.69 20.57
N ALA A 586 4.33 12.50 20.31
CA ALA A 586 4.33 13.91 20.70
C ALA A 586 3.17 14.69 20.08
N GLN A 587 2.84 14.44 18.82
CA GLN A 587 1.70 15.04 18.15
C GLN A 587 0.36 14.63 18.79
N VAL A 588 0.15 13.34 19.05
CA VAL A 588 -1.07 12.83 19.69
C VAL A 588 -1.24 13.40 21.09
N THR A 589 -0.19 13.35 21.92
CA THR A 589 -0.23 13.91 23.28
C THR A 589 -0.49 15.41 23.25
N GLY A 590 0.15 16.17 22.36
CA GLY A 590 -0.08 17.60 22.23
C GLY A 590 -1.51 17.96 21.79
N LEU A 591 -2.18 17.12 21.01
CA LEU A 591 -3.60 17.28 20.69
C LEU A 591 -4.49 17.00 21.91
N GLN A 592 -4.23 15.90 22.63
CA GLN A 592 -4.98 15.52 23.82
C GLN A 592 -4.87 16.57 24.94
N GLU A 593 -3.67 17.13 25.16
CA GLU A 593 -3.43 18.23 26.12
C GLU A 593 -4.24 19.49 25.78
N GLN A 594 -4.52 19.71 24.50
CA GLN A 594 -5.38 20.81 24.03
C GLN A 594 -6.88 20.47 24.04
N GLY A 595 -7.26 19.30 24.56
CA GLY A 595 -8.64 18.84 24.68
C GLY A 595 -9.22 18.17 23.43
N ALA A 596 -8.38 17.76 22.48
CA ALA A 596 -8.83 16.96 21.34
C ALA A 596 -9.22 15.54 21.78
N ALA A 597 -10.40 15.07 21.37
CA ALA A 597 -10.87 13.71 21.64
C ALA A 597 -10.26 12.69 20.66
N VAL A 598 -8.92 12.54 20.68
CA VAL A 598 -8.24 11.53 19.86
C VAL A 598 -8.58 10.14 20.39
N GLY A 599 -9.30 9.35 19.58
CA GLY A 599 -9.80 8.02 19.93
C GLY A 599 -8.99 6.87 19.31
N GLY A 600 -8.08 7.13 18.38
CA GLY A 600 -7.25 6.11 17.74
C GLY A 600 -6.08 6.67 16.93
N VAL A 601 -5.14 5.80 16.59
CA VAL A 601 -3.94 6.13 15.81
C VAL A 601 -3.89 5.28 14.54
N GLY A 602 -3.89 5.94 13.39
CA GLY A 602 -3.83 5.34 12.07
C GLY A 602 -2.41 5.35 11.51
N LEU A 603 -1.94 4.19 11.11
CA LEU A 603 -0.72 3.98 10.34
C LEU A 603 -1.15 3.66 8.91
N GLN A 604 -0.83 4.51 7.94
CA GLN A 604 -1.26 4.25 6.56
C GLN A 604 -0.77 2.87 6.11
N GLY A 605 0.50 2.52 6.31
CA GLY A 605 0.97 1.16 5.97
C GLY A 605 1.40 1.01 4.51
N HIS A 606 1.85 2.08 3.87
CA HIS A 606 2.45 2.03 2.53
C HIS A 606 3.89 1.49 2.61
N VAL A 607 4.04 0.17 2.78
CA VAL A 607 5.34 -0.42 3.12
C VAL A 607 6.03 -1.01 1.90
N THR A 608 7.36 -0.95 1.90
CA THR A 608 8.24 -1.62 0.93
C THR A 608 9.25 -2.46 1.71
N ALA A 609 9.43 -3.73 1.32
CA ALA A 609 10.34 -4.68 1.98
C ALA A 609 10.17 -4.73 3.52
N PRO A 610 8.94 -4.95 4.04
CA PRO A 610 8.65 -4.94 5.48
C PRO A 610 9.47 -5.96 6.26
N VAL A 611 9.96 -5.54 7.43
CA VAL A 611 10.62 -6.40 8.41
C VAL A 611 9.83 -6.40 9.70
N GLY A 612 9.37 -7.58 10.11
CA GLY A 612 8.42 -7.73 11.20
C GLY A 612 8.90 -7.12 12.53
N ALA A 613 10.18 -7.29 12.88
CA ALA A 613 10.75 -6.69 14.09
C ALA A 613 10.79 -5.14 14.06
N VAL A 614 11.05 -4.55 12.90
CA VAL A 614 11.06 -3.07 12.75
C VAL A 614 9.65 -2.53 12.93
N VAL A 615 8.66 -3.13 12.26
CA VAL A 615 7.24 -2.76 12.39
C VAL A 615 6.77 -2.97 13.84
N ARG A 616 7.13 -4.10 14.45
CA ARG A 616 6.79 -4.40 15.85
C ARG A 616 7.34 -3.34 16.80
N ALA A 617 8.60 -2.92 16.63
CA ALA A 617 9.20 -1.89 17.48
C ALA A 617 8.47 -0.54 17.34
N ALA A 618 7.98 -0.18 16.16
CA ALA A 618 7.15 1.02 15.98
C ALA A 618 5.80 0.87 16.71
N LEU A 619 5.12 -0.28 16.55
CA LEU A 619 3.85 -0.57 17.21
C LEU A 619 3.97 -0.60 18.75
N ASP A 620 5.01 -1.23 19.28
CA ASP A 620 5.26 -1.32 20.72
C ASP A 620 5.48 0.09 21.33
N ARG A 621 6.17 0.99 20.61
CA ARG A 621 6.33 2.41 21.02
C ARG A 621 5.01 3.16 21.01
N LEU A 622 4.24 3.05 19.93
CA LEU A 622 2.95 3.75 19.78
C LEU A 622 1.90 3.23 20.77
N ALA A 623 1.96 1.95 21.14
CA ALA A 623 1.04 1.34 22.10
C ALA A 623 1.08 1.99 23.49
N VAL A 624 2.14 2.72 23.83
CA VAL A 624 2.26 3.49 25.09
C VAL A 624 1.16 4.56 25.21
N LEU A 625 0.61 5.03 24.08
CA LEU A 625 -0.52 5.97 24.07
C LEU A 625 -1.81 5.36 24.67
N GLY A 626 -1.91 4.04 24.76
CA GLY A 626 -3.12 3.35 25.23
C GLY A 626 -4.32 3.47 24.28
N LEU A 627 -4.09 3.96 23.06
CA LEU A 627 -5.10 4.10 22.01
C LEU A 627 -5.06 2.89 21.05
N PRO A 628 -6.19 2.51 20.43
CA PRO A 628 -6.21 1.49 19.41
C PRO A 628 -5.40 1.93 18.18
N LEU A 629 -4.50 1.06 17.73
CA LEU A 629 -3.71 1.24 16.51
C LEU A 629 -4.41 0.56 15.34
N TRP A 630 -4.41 1.20 14.18
CA TRP A 630 -4.97 0.64 12.95
C TRP A 630 -3.98 0.79 11.82
N PHE A 631 -3.82 -0.26 11.02
CA PHE A 631 -3.31 -0.07 9.67
C PHE A 631 -4.49 0.37 8.79
N THR A 632 -4.44 1.57 8.26
CA THR A 632 -5.60 2.25 7.66
C THR A 632 -5.61 2.19 6.14
N GLU A 633 -4.45 1.98 5.52
CA GLU A 633 -4.20 2.07 4.08
C GLU A 633 -3.11 1.05 3.65
N LEU A 634 -3.10 -0.14 4.26
CA LEU A 634 -2.01 -1.10 4.08
C LEU A 634 -1.92 -1.56 2.63
N ASP A 635 -0.74 -1.39 2.04
CA ASP A 635 -0.38 -2.01 0.78
C ASP A 635 1.11 -2.37 0.74
N VAL A 636 1.42 -3.34 -0.13
CA VAL A 636 2.77 -3.78 -0.41
C VAL A 636 2.91 -3.92 -1.92
N SER A 637 4.07 -3.55 -2.46
CA SER A 637 4.30 -3.53 -3.90
C SER A 637 5.56 -4.32 -4.27
N SER A 638 5.41 -5.17 -5.29
CA SER A 638 6.52 -5.82 -6.00
C SER A 638 5.98 -6.43 -7.28
N ALA A 639 6.72 -6.25 -8.39
CA ALA A 639 6.42 -6.89 -9.67
C ALA A 639 6.40 -8.43 -9.59
N ASN A 640 7.11 -9.02 -8.61
CA ASN A 640 7.01 -10.45 -8.34
C ASN A 640 5.89 -10.72 -7.32
N GLU A 641 4.84 -11.40 -7.75
CA GLU A 641 3.66 -11.68 -6.92
C GLU A 641 3.96 -12.52 -5.66
N HIS A 642 4.99 -13.37 -5.68
CA HIS A 642 5.40 -14.16 -4.51
C HIS A 642 6.07 -13.28 -3.45
N VAL A 643 6.88 -12.32 -3.88
CA VAL A 643 7.51 -11.33 -3.00
C VAL A 643 6.43 -10.46 -2.36
N ARG A 644 5.49 -9.99 -3.17
CA ARG A 644 4.30 -9.27 -2.70
C ARG A 644 3.48 -10.08 -1.69
N ALA A 645 3.29 -11.37 -1.94
CA ALA A 645 2.59 -12.28 -1.02
C ALA A 645 3.31 -12.41 0.33
N ASP A 646 4.63 -12.56 0.32
CA ASP A 646 5.45 -12.70 1.53
C ASP A 646 5.52 -11.39 2.35
N ASP A 647 5.52 -10.25 1.68
CA ASP A 647 5.46 -8.93 2.31
C ASP A 647 4.10 -8.69 2.98
N LEU A 648 3.01 -8.99 2.27
CA LEU A 648 1.64 -8.86 2.80
C LEU A 648 1.44 -9.77 4.02
N GLU A 649 1.90 -11.03 3.94
CA GLU A 649 1.81 -11.96 5.07
C GLU A 649 2.57 -11.44 6.30
N ALA A 650 3.76 -10.87 6.11
CA ALA A 650 4.53 -10.34 7.23
C ALA A 650 3.78 -9.20 7.93
N MET A 651 3.25 -8.23 7.17
CA MET A 651 2.48 -7.13 7.74
C MET A 651 1.21 -7.60 8.45
N LEU A 652 0.43 -8.47 7.80
CA LEU A 652 -0.82 -8.99 8.34
C LEU A 652 -0.60 -9.83 9.60
N ARG A 653 0.46 -10.65 9.66
CA ARG A 653 0.77 -11.43 10.87
C ARG A 653 1.25 -10.54 12.02
N GLU A 654 2.06 -9.52 11.76
CA GLU A 654 2.48 -8.58 12.80
C GLU A 654 1.28 -7.82 13.38
N ALA A 655 0.44 -7.26 12.50
CA ALA A 655 -0.80 -6.58 12.88
C ALA A 655 -1.72 -7.50 13.71
N TYR A 656 -1.98 -8.71 13.23
CA TYR A 656 -2.87 -9.64 13.91
C TYR A 656 -2.30 -10.13 15.25
N ALA A 657 -0.99 -10.27 15.39
CA ALA A 657 -0.35 -10.73 16.63
C ALA A 657 -0.07 -9.60 17.64
N HIS A 658 -0.28 -8.32 17.29
CA HIS A 658 -0.03 -7.20 18.19
C HIS A 658 -1.27 -6.84 19.02
N PRO A 659 -1.18 -6.76 20.37
CA PRO A 659 -2.35 -6.56 21.23
C PRO A 659 -3.00 -5.18 21.13
N ALA A 660 -2.24 -4.15 20.74
CA ALA A 660 -2.76 -2.79 20.55
C ALA A 660 -3.30 -2.53 19.13
N VAL A 661 -3.11 -3.44 18.18
CA VAL A 661 -3.65 -3.27 16.83
C VAL A 661 -5.07 -3.81 16.79
N ASP A 662 -6.03 -2.98 16.39
CA ASP A 662 -7.45 -3.36 16.42
C ASP A 662 -8.05 -3.54 15.03
N GLY A 663 -7.32 -3.24 13.96
CA GLY A 663 -7.79 -3.51 12.62
C GLY A 663 -6.78 -3.23 11.52
N VAL A 664 -7.08 -3.76 10.34
CA VAL A 664 -6.31 -3.54 9.10
C VAL A 664 -7.29 -3.20 7.98
N VAL A 665 -7.00 -2.16 7.21
CA VAL A 665 -7.68 -1.81 5.98
C VAL A 665 -6.65 -1.76 4.87
N LEU A 666 -6.88 -2.50 3.78
CA LEU A 666 -5.99 -2.51 2.62
C LEU A 666 -6.29 -1.32 1.70
N TRP A 667 -5.28 -0.69 1.10
CA TRP A 667 -5.49 0.44 0.19
C TRP A 667 -5.77 0.02 -1.25
N GLY A 668 -6.85 -0.75 -1.40
CA GLY A 668 -7.26 -1.38 -2.64
C GLY A 668 -6.84 -2.84 -2.70
N PHE A 669 -7.31 -3.54 -3.73
CA PHE A 669 -7.00 -4.96 -3.93
C PHE A 669 -7.09 -5.43 -5.40
N TRP A 670 -7.52 -4.57 -6.33
CA TRP A 670 -7.77 -4.94 -7.73
C TRP A 670 -6.84 -4.16 -8.66
N GLU A 671 -6.24 -4.83 -9.65
CA GLU A 671 -5.34 -4.19 -10.62
C GLU A 671 -6.05 -3.02 -11.33
N LEU A 672 -5.31 -1.96 -11.66
CA LEU A 672 -5.83 -0.68 -12.16
C LEU A 672 -6.71 0.12 -11.17
N SER A 673 -6.94 -0.40 -9.97
CA SER A 673 -7.68 0.28 -8.89
C SER A 673 -6.79 0.50 -7.65
N MET A 674 -5.48 0.43 -7.83
CA MET A 674 -4.47 0.67 -6.81
C MET A 674 -3.80 2.03 -7.03
N SER A 675 -3.40 2.71 -5.96
CA SER A 675 -2.56 3.91 -6.05
C SER A 675 -1.09 3.60 -6.34
N ARG A 676 -0.64 2.40 -5.95
CA ARG A 676 0.71 1.89 -6.19
C ARG A 676 0.67 0.76 -7.22
N ASP A 677 1.61 0.81 -8.16
CA ASP A 677 1.81 -0.27 -9.12
C ASP A 677 2.14 -1.57 -8.38
N ASP A 678 1.76 -2.69 -9.00
CA ASP A 678 2.02 -4.02 -8.48
C ASP A 678 1.63 -4.22 -7.01
N ALA A 679 0.51 -3.64 -6.55
CA ALA A 679 0.01 -3.81 -5.19
C ALA A 679 -1.31 -4.62 -5.07
N HIS A 680 -1.83 -5.11 -6.19
CA HIS A 680 -3.13 -5.77 -6.27
C HIS A 680 -3.09 -7.24 -5.78
N LEU A 681 -4.24 -7.73 -5.31
CA LEU A 681 -4.50 -9.13 -4.92
C LEU A 681 -5.23 -9.91 -6.01
N VAL A 682 -5.95 -9.17 -6.86
CA VAL A 682 -6.72 -9.66 -7.99
C VAL A 682 -6.29 -8.89 -9.22
N ASP A 683 -5.94 -9.61 -10.28
CA ASP A 683 -5.52 -9.05 -11.55
C ASP A 683 -6.72 -8.38 -12.23
N ALA A 684 -6.50 -7.58 -13.28
CA ALA A 684 -7.51 -6.68 -13.83
C ALA A 684 -8.76 -7.42 -14.33
N GLU A 685 -8.58 -8.66 -14.78
CA GLU A 685 -9.61 -9.56 -15.32
C GLU A 685 -10.22 -10.50 -14.26
N GLY A 686 -9.90 -10.33 -12.97
CA GLY A 686 -10.57 -11.02 -11.86
C GLY A 686 -9.85 -12.26 -11.32
N GLU A 687 -8.66 -12.58 -11.82
CA GLU A 687 -7.87 -13.72 -11.35
C GLU A 687 -7.13 -13.41 -10.05
N VAL A 688 -7.22 -14.31 -9.07
CA VAL A 688 -6.56 -14.11 -7.76
C VAL A 688 -5.10 -14.55 -7.83
N ASN A 689 -4.21 -13.58 -7.70
CA ASN A 689 -2.77 -13.79 -7.73
C ASN A 689 -2.21 -14.40 -6.43
N GLU A 690 -0.91 -14.63 -6.35
CA GLU A 690 -0.29 -15.26 -5.18
C GLU A 690 -0.45 -14.46 -3.88
N ALA A 691 -0.47 -13.13 -3.93
CA ALA A 691 -0.72 -12.28 -2.77
C ALA A 691 -2.17 -12.40 -2.29
N GLY A 692 -3.14 -12.40 -3.21
CA GLY A 692 -4.54 -12.66 -2.89
C GLY A 692 -4.76 -14.06 -2.30
N ARG A 693 -4.11 -15.08 -2.87
CA ARG A 693 -4.17 -16.45 -2.34
C ARG A 693 -3.58 -16.55 -0.93
N ARG A 694 -2.49 -15.83 -0.64
CA ARG A 694 -1.89 -15.75 0.70
C ARG A 694 -2.84 -15.10 1.71
N LEU A 695 -3.48 -13.98 1.35
CA LEU A 695 -4.51 -13.36 2.20
C LEU A 695 -5.64 -14.35 2.53
N LEU A 696 -6.20 -15.01 1.50
CA LEU A 696 -7.28 -15.98 1.68
C LEU A 696 -6.85 -17.17 2.55
N GLN A 697 -5.59 -17.59 2.46
CA GLN A 697 -5.03 -18.61 3.35
C GLN A 697 -4.95 -18.13 4.81
N LEU A 698 -4.47 -16.92 5.07
CA LEU A 698 -4.43 -16.35 6.42
C LEU A 698 -5.83 -16.21 7.02
N LYS A 699 -6.80 -15.75 6.23
CA LYS A 699 -8.20 -15.70 6.66
C LYS A 699 -8.74 -17.07 7.07
N ARG A 700 -8.37 -18.14 6.36
CA ARG A 700 -8.72 -19.51 6.74
C ARG A 700 -7.97 -19.98 7.98
N GLU A 701 -6.69 -19.63 8.12
CA GLU A 701 -5.86 -19.93 9.31
C GLU A 701 -6.45 -19.29 10.57
N TRP A 702 -6.99 -18.07 10.46
CA TRP A 702 -7.60 -17.33 11.57
C TRP A 702 -9.07 -17.69 11.82
N LEU A 703 -9.52 -18.86 11.34
CA LEU A 703 -10.83 -19.40 11.69
C LEU A 703 -10.66 -20.70 12.47
N THR A 704 -11.36 -20.79 13.60
CA THR A 704 -11.29 -21.95 14.48
C THR A 704 -12.26 -23.03 14.01
N ARG A 705 -11.75 -24.27 13.93
CA ARG A 705 -12.55 -25.49 13.85
C ARG A 705 -12.05 -26.44 14.93
N ALA A 706 -12.96 -26.93 15.76
CA ALA A 706 -12.65 -27.90 16.81
C ALA A 706 -13.70 -29.00 16.79
N HIS A 707 -13.28 -30.24 16.99
CA HIS A 707 -14.19 -31.37 17.10
C HIS A 707 -13.61 -32.39 18.08
N GLY A 708 -14.48 -33.14 18.73
CA GLY A 708 -14.07 -34.18 19.66
C GLY A 708 -15.26 -34.73 20.43
N ARG A 709 -14.97 -35.43 21.51
CA ARG A 709 -15.99 -35.92 22.45
C ARG A 709 -15.85 -35.19 23.78
N ALA A 710 -16.97 -35.00 24.47
CA ALA A 710 -16.94 -34.57 25.86
C ALA A 710 -16.18 -35.61 26.72
N ASP A 711 -15.40 -35.14 27.68
CA ASP A 711 -14.67 -35.98 28.62
C ASP A 711 -15.59 -36.59 29.70
N GLY A 712 -15.01 -37.32 30.66
CA GLY A 712 -15.77 -37.94 31.76
C GLY A 712 -16.49 -36.94 32.69
N ASN A 713 -16.21 -35.64 32.59
CA ASN A 713 -16.90 -34.56 33.29
C ASN A 713 -17.98 -33.89 32.41
N GLY A 714 -18.20 -34.38 31.18
CA GLY A 714 -19.10 -33.77 30.21
C GLY A 714 -18.51 -32.50 29.57
N GLU A 715 -17.19 -32.32 29.58
CA GLU A 715 -16.55 -31.10 29.09
C GLU A 715 -15.80 -31.34 27.78
N PHE A 716 -15.94 -30.42 26.84
CA PHE A 716 -15.08 -30.31 25.66
C PHE A 716 -14.39 -28.95 25.67
N ARG A 717 -13.05 -28.95 25.61
CA ARG A 717 -12.22 -27.75 25.77
C ARG A 717 -11.46 -27.45 24.48
N PHE A 718 -11.45 -26.18 24.08
CA PHE A 718 -10.63 -25.71 22.97
C PHE A 718 -10.25 -24.24 23.13
N ARG A 719 -9.24 -23.78 22.40
CA ARG A 719 -8.95 -22.34 22.24
C ARG A 719 -9.48 -21.85 20.91
N GLY A 720 -10.34 -20.83 20.93
CA GLY A 720 -10.94 -20.25 19.74
C GLY A 720 -10.53 -18.79 19.52
N HIS A 721 -10.31 -18.42 18.26
CA HIS A 721 -10.19 -17.02 17.83
C HIS A 721 -11.42 -16.21 18.21
N HIS A 722 -11.24 -14.93 18.51
CA HIS A 722 -12.39 -14.07 18.81
C HIS A 722 -13.35 -13.95 17.61
N GLY A 723 -14.65 -13.98 17.87
CA GLY A 723 -15.70 -13.91 16.85
C GLY A 723 -16.90 -14.82 17.11
N ALA A 724 -17.77 -14.96 16.11
CA ALA A 724 -19.03 -15.71 16.22
C ALA A 724 -18.85 -17.18 15.82
N TYR A 725 -19.54 -18.08 16.53
CA TYR A 725 -19.42 -19.53 16.42
C TYR A 725 -20.76 -20.23 16.35
N HIS A 726 -20.73 -21.41 15.74
CA HIS A 726 -21.78 -22.41 15.83
C HIS A 726 -21.21 -23.68 16.47
N VAL A 727 -21.94 -24.26 17.42
CA VAL A 727 -21.62 -25.56 18.01
C VAL A 727 -22.77 -26.54 17.75
N ASP A 728 -22.39 -27.74 17.34
CA ASP A 728 -23.26 -28.90 17.23
C ASP A 728 -22.85 -29.92 18.30
N VAL A 729 -23.82 -30.36 19.10
CA VAL A 729 -23.69 -31.42 20.09
C VAL A 729 -24.54 -32.60 19.62
N VAL A 730 -23.90 -33.74 19.35
CA VAL A 730 -24.54 -34.95 18.83
C VAL A 730 -24.45 -36.06 19.85
N THR A 731 -25.60 -36.51 20.34
CA THR A 731 -25.68 -37.60 21.33
C THR A 731 -25.38 -38.96 20.67
N PRO A 732 -25.00 -39.98 21.45
CA PRO A 732 -24.81 -41.34 20.92
C PRO A 732 -26.05 -41.91 20.21
N ALA A 733 -27.25 -41.44 20.57
CA ALA A 733 -28.51 -41.82 19.93
C ALA A 733 -28.78 -41.07 18.60
N GLY A 734 -27.90 -40.17 18.19
CA GLY A 734 -28.00 -39.39 16.95
C GLY A 734 -28.80 -38.09 17.06
N ALA A 735 -29.26 -37.70 18.26
CA ALA A 735 -29.92 -36.42 18.45
C ALA A 735 -28.90 -35.28 18.35
N LYS A 736 -29.24 -34.24 17.59
CA LYS A 736 -28.38 -33.08 17.34
C LYS A 736 -28.97 -31.82 17.97
N ILE A 737 -28.16 -31.13 18.78
CA ILE A 737 -28.47 -29.81 19.34
C ILE A 737 -27.48 -28.81 18.77
N SER A 738 -28.00 -27.68 18.28
CA SER A 738 -27.20 -26.62 17.67
C SER A 738 -27.38 -25.31 18.42
N GLN A 739 -26.29 -24.59 18.66
CA GLN A 739 -26.31 -23.29 19.35
C GLN A 739 -25.28 -22.32 18.76
N GLU A 740 -25.63 -21.04 18.70
CA GLU A 740 -24.71 -19.96 18.37
C GLU A 740 -24.16 -19.31 19.63
N PHE A 741 -22.89 -18.87 19.59
CA PHE A 741 -22.24 -18.15 20.68
C PHE A 741 -21.11 -17.26 20.14
N THR A 742 -20.69 -16.28 20.94
CA THR A 742 -19.57 -15.38 20.61
C THR A 742 -18.43 -15.62 21.58
N VAL A 743 -17.21 -15.63 21.05
CA VAL A 743 -15.98 -15.64 21.84
C VAL A 743 -15.40 -14.22 21.82
N ASP A 744 -15.62 -13.48 22.89
CA ASP A 744 -15.07 -12.14 23.09
C ASP A 744 -13.71 -12.18 23.78
N LYS A 745 -12.90 -11.12 23.63
CA LYS A 745 -11.60 -10.97 24.29
C LYS A 745 -11.78 -10.86 25.81
N ASP A 746 -11.14 -11.77 26.54
CA ASP A 746 -11.16 -11.85 28.01
C ASP A 746 -10.09 -12.87 28.45
N ASP A 747 -9.58 -12.73 29.67
CA ASP A 747 -8.61 -13.65 30.26
C ASP A 747 -9.29 -14.89 30.88
N ALA A 748 -10.55 -14.77 31.32
CA ALA A 748 -11.29 -15.88 31.91
C ALA A 748 -11.82 -16.84 30.82
N PRO A 749 -11.81 -18.17 31.03
CA PRO A 749 -12.42 -19.11 30.08
C PRO A 749 -13.92 -18.83 29.87
N LEU A 750 -14.39 -18.88 28.62
CA LEU A 750 -15.81 -18.85 28.30
C LEU A 750 -16.43 -20.22 28.58
N VAL A 751 -17.49 -20.27 29.37
CA VAL A 751 -18.21 -21.51 29.68
C VAL A 751 -19.56 -21.51 28.97
N LEU A 752 -19.77 -22.47 28.07
CA LEU A 752 -21.01 -22.68 27.33
C LEU A 752 -21.72 -23.92 27.86
N ASN A 753 -22.89 -23.75 28.47
CA ASN A 753 -23.68 -24.86 29.00
C ASN A 753 -24.73 -25.30 27.98
N ILE A 754 -24.74 -26.58 27.62
CA ILE A 754 -25.66 -27.18 26.65
C ILE A 754 -26.33 -28.40 27.30
N THR A 755 -27.66 -28.40 27.36
CA THR A 755 -28.44 -29.52 27.89
C THR A 755 -28.84 -30.45 26.75
N VAL A 756 -28.52 -31.74 26.88
CA VAL A 756 -28.85 -32.83 25.93
C VAL A 756 -29.88 -33.81 26.46
#